data_AF-A0A9W9S7V0-F1
#
_entry.id   AF-A0A9W9S7V0-F1
#
_cell.length_a   1.000
_cell.length_b   1.000
_cell.length_c   1.000
_cell.angle_alpha   90.00
_cell.angle_beta   90.00
_cell.angle_gamma   90.00
#
_symmetry.space_group_name_H-M   'P 1'
#
loop_
_entity.id
_entity.type
_entity.pdbx_description
1 polymer ?
#
loop_
_entity_poly.entity_id
_entity_poly.type
_entity_poly.pdbx_seq_one_letter_code
_entity_poly.pdbx_strand_id
1 'polypeptide(L)'
;MATPLLDDSPVSAALKAQDPPSANSNIAVPSNATTIPYSSPPASAPKDQTATDIAATAANTAAGTVVIIYGQNQDHIVQLVAEVLGKPWTTEASLGVLARANDAVVAGILACDLARSLQGCERSSLVLVNTYCVEDGSAPEDSLTESCDYEFLYSRSPFLRRDLSRFLSLILGQTRPHDDLRTKTRTNFISTTFPDVHAALPNLDILSVGSDAVEIRVDLLVEPAPEGSTIPPVPSLKYVGQQLMLLRQHTELPIIFTVRCTRENGKFPLDDPALFYKYLRRAIQWGVEYIDVELWLPEKIRRQLFEKKGHSMILSAFHDFSGTWKWTSEEAQRIFTESAKYADVVKMIAMVNTIQENYELEYFRSTIKNRGPGPLLSAVNMGQMGQLSRALNTVFSPITHPLLPMIAAPGQLTAAEINEALHIMGQLPRRDLYAIGSFRSTPHSMFMEKCLNELGLPHNFTSVDRGPKGSMESVLLQPHFGGAYVNPPVPSTTGFIPAVSDAARAIGLVDTIAMTPGEAVPGTSRFIGENAAWKGIRATLTREYVPSAYRSRAAIILAGSEADASAAIFALRSLAIGTIYTVGFKANGPLAAGLEPFTSIQSVQRVEQPFVIVSALPPEKSLLVQPLLRHYGVNGRSSPRSTRGKVYLDLTSGPRKGDPLAVATSAGWTAYGVEDVSAWTTVETLRLLVGQNVPFDFVRMASGRPLF
;
A
#
# COMPACT_ATOMS: atom_id res chain seq x y z
N MET A 1 -12.88 -58.23 -37.98
CA MET A 1 -13.90 -59.27 -37.74
C MET A 1 -14.83 -58.78 -36.64
N ALA A 2 -16.11 -58.64 -37.01
CA ALA A 2 -17.35 -58.64 -36.20
C ALA A 2 -17.43 -57.90 -34.83
N THR A 3 -18.13 -56.77 -34.86
CA THR A 3 -19.19 -56.31 -33.90
C THR A 3 -20.35 -57.32 -33.82
N PRO A 4 -21.24 -57.34 -32.79
CA PRO A 4 -22.34 -56.33 -32.56
C PRO A 4 -22.72 -56.00 -31.08
N LEU A 5 -23.23 -54.78 -30.78
CA LEU A 5 -24.64 -54.32 -30.47
C LEU A 5 -25.14 -54.70 -29.04
N LEU A 6 -26.01 -54.00 -28.29
CA LEU A 6 -26.68 -52.67 -28.25
C LEU A 6 -27.48 -52.62 -26.91
N ASP A 7 -27.75 -51.39 -26.45
CA ASP A 7 -28.99 -50.85 -25.83
C ASP A 7 -29.49 -51.13 -24.39
N ASP A 8 -29.72 -49.98 -23.74
CA ASP A 8 -30.93 -49.46 -23.06
C ASP A 8 -31.40 -49.86 -21.64
N SER A 9 -31.68 -48.78 -20.91
CA SER A 9 -32.30 -48.54 -19.58
C SER A 9 -33.79 -48.99 -19.51
N PRO A 10 -34.66 -48.56 -18.55
CA PRO A 10 -34.59 -48.21 -17.11
C PRO A 10 -35.75 -48.92 -16.30
N VAL A 11 -36.08 -48.47 -15.07
CA VAL A 11 -37.45 -48.24 -14.51
C VAL A 11 -37.60 -48.52 -12.99
N SER A 12 -38.10 -47.46 -12.32
CA SER A 12 -38.80 -47.26 -11.03
C SER A 12 -39.65 -48.40 -10.43
N ALA A 13 -39.68 -48.48 -9.08
CA ALA A 13 -40.92 -48.70 -8.32
C ALA A 13 -40.82 -48.18 -6.87
N ALA A 14 -41.75 -47.28 -6.52
CA ALA A 14 -42.05 -46.83 -5.16
C ALA A 14 -43.00 -47.81 -4.44
N LEU A 15 -43.06 -47.78 -3.09
CA LEU A 15 -44.28 -48.05 -2.30
C LEU A 15 -44.13 -47.70 -0.79
N LYS A 16 -44.82 -46.62 -0.41
CA LYS A 16 -45.71 -46.37 0.76
C LYS A 16 -45.27 -46.61 2.23
N ALA A 17 -45.21 -45.49 2.97
CA ALA A 17 -46.07 -45.03 4.09
C ALA A 17 -46.39 -45.94 5.31
N GLN A 18 -46.09 -45.41 6.51
CA GLN A 18 -46.96 -45.46 7.71
C GLN A 18 -46.47 -44.48 8.81
N ASP A 19 -47.35 -43.54 9.22
CA ASP A 19 -47.35 -42.79 10.50
C ASP A 19 -48.32 -43.51 11.48
N PRO A 20 -48.52 -43.08 12.76
CA PRO A 20 -47.62 -42.70 13.87
C PRO A 20 -47.94 -43.55 15.15
N PRO A 21 -47.49 -43.18 16.38
CA PRO A 21 -48.43 -42.44 17.25
C PRO A 21 -47.80 -41.43 18.24
N SER A 22 -48.70 -40.59 18.74
CA SER A 22 -48.58 -39.50 19.71
C SER A 22 -48.56 -39.92 21.20
N ALA A 23 -47.94 -39.08 22.05
CA ALA A 23 -48.53 -38.41 23.24
C ALA A 23 -47.71 -38.46 24.56
N ASN A 24 -47.28 -37.25 24.98
CA ASN A 24 -47.21 -36.64 26.32
C ASN A 24 -46.56 -37.35 27.54
N SER A 25 -45.65 -36.63 28.21
CA SER A 25 -45.95 -36.06 29.55
C SER A 25 -44.91 -35.00 30.00
N ASN A 26 -45.44 -33.98 30.66
CA ASN A 26 -44.78 -32.82 31.27
C ASN A 26 -43.85 -33.17 32.42
N ILE A 27 -42.70 -32.47 32.55
CA ILE A 27 -42.17 -32.00 33.84
C ILE A 27 -41.56 -30.61 33.65
N ALA A 28 -42.02 -29.66 34.47
CA ALA A 28 -41.57 -28.27 34.54
C ALA A 28 -40.82 -28.01 35.85
N VAL A 29 -39.68 -27.31 35.83
CA VAL A 29 -39.16 -26.42 36.91
C VAL A 29 -38.07 -25.48 36.33
N PRO A 30 -37.66 -24.36 36.98
CA PRO A 30 -38.17 -23.03 36.70
C PRO A 30 -37.11 -22.04 36.16
N SER A 31 -37.61 -20.98 35.53
CA SER A 31 -36.90 -19.79 35.08
C SER A 31 -36.38 -18.93 36.24
N ASN A 32 -35.09 -18.59 36.21
CA ASN A 32 -34.53 -17.38 36.81
C ASN A 32 -33.28 -16.98 36.02
N ALA A 33 -33.45 -16.11 35.02
CA ALA A 33 -32.36 -15.40 34.38
C ALA A 33 -32.66 -13.90 34.46
N THR A 34 -31.93 -13.24 35.35
CA THR A 34 -31.91 -11.79 35.54
C THR A 34 -31.39 -11.13 34.27
N THR A 35 -32.26 -10.41 33.56
CA THR A 35 -31.88 -9.58 32.41
C THR A 35 -31.15 -8.33 32.92
N ILE A 36 -29.84 -8.27 32.74
CA ILE A 36 -29.07 -7.02 32.82
C ILE A 36 -29.01 -6.44 31.40
N PRO A 37 -29.49 -5.20 31.16
CA PRO A 37 -29.39 -4.59 29.84
C PRO A 37 -27.94 -4.19 29.57
N TYR A 38 -27.26 -4.99 28.73
CA TYR A 38 -25.97 -4.61 28.15
C TYR A 38 -26.21 -3.53 27.09
N SER A 39 -25.79 -2.30 27.40
CA SER A 39 -25.54 -1.27 26.40
C SER A 39 -24.09 -1.38 25.95
N SER A 40 -23.86 -2.18 24.90
CA SER A 40 -22.61 -2.15 24.15
C SER A 40 -22.59 -0.86 23.32
N PRO A 41 -21.55 -0.02 23.38
CA PRO A 41 -21.40 1.03 22.38
C PRO A 41 -21.14 0.35 21.01
N PRO A 42 -21.73 0.84 19.91
CA PRO A 42 -21.48 0.28 18.60
C PRO A 42 -19.99 0.41 18.28
N ALA A 43 -19.40 -0.64 17.70
CA ALA A 43 -18.13 -0.55 17.01
C ALA A 43 -18.21 0.67 16.07
N SER A 44 -17.34 1.65 16.29
CA SER A 44 -17.33 2.86 15.47
C SER A 44 -17.16 2.44 14.02
N ALA A 45 -18.17 2.76 13.20
CA ALA A 45 -18.02 2.76 11.75
C ALA A 45 -16.72 3.49 11.38
N PRO A 46 -16.00 3.07 10.33
CA PRO A 46 -14.82 3.79 9.87
C PRO A 46 -15.22 5.27 9.72
N LYS A 47 -14.57 6.15 10.47
CA LYS A 47 -14.76 7.58 10.27
C LYS A 47 -14.19 7.89 8.89
N ASP A 48 -15.05 8.33 7.97
CA ASP A 48 -14.61 8.89 6.70
C ASP A 48 -13.67 10.06 7.00
N GLN A 49 -12.46 9.99 6.45
CA GLN A 49 -11.42 10.96 6.72
C GLN A 49 -11.63 12.19 5.82
N THR A 50 -11.82 13.36 6.42
CA THR A 50 -11.81 14.62 5.67
C THR A 50 -10.40 14.94 5.18
N ALA A 51 -10.24 15.84 4.19
CA ALA A 51 -8.90 16.32 3.79
C ALA A 51 -8.07 16.81 5.00
N THR A 52 -8.75 17.39 5.99
CA THR A 52 -8.16 17.84 7.26
C THR A 52 -7.71 16.68 8.14
N ASP A 53 -8.46 15.58 8.21
CA ASP A 53 -8.06 14.38 8.97
C ASP A 53 -6.88 13.65 8.30
N ILE A 54 -6.85 13.62 6.97
CA ILE A 54 -5.72 13.10 6.18
C ILE A 54 -4.48 13.98 6.38
N ALA A 55 -4.66 15.31 6.37
CA ALA A 55 -3.58 16.24 6.65
C ALA A 55 -3.11 16.18 8.11
N ALA A 56 -4.00 15.93 9.07
CA ALA A 56 -3.68 15.81 10.50
C ALA A 56 -2.98 14.49 10.83
N THR A 57 -3.34 13.38 10.17
CA THR A 57 -2.57 12.13 10.24
C THR A 57 -1.17 12.30 9.64
N ALA A 58 -1.03 13.08 8.55
CA ALA A 58 0.28 13.51 8.05
C ALA A 58 1.01 14.51 8.98
N ALA A 59 0.29 15.19 9.88
CA ALA A 59 0.85 16.16 10.84
C ALA A 59 1.51 15.53 12.06
N ASN A 60 1.13 14.30 12.44
CA ASN A 60 1.79 13.50 13.49
C ASN A 60 3.10 12.86 12.96
N THR A 61 3.97 13.71 12.41
CA THR A 61 5.35 13.40 12.07
C THR A 61 6.18 13.47 13.34
N ALA A 62 7.11 12.55 13.54
CA ALA A 62 8.08 12.67 14.63
C ALA A 62 8.79 14.03 14.46
N ALA A 63 8.56 14.93 15.42
CA ALA A 63 9.18 16.25 15.44
C ALA A 63 10.66 16.04 15.73
N GLY A 64 11.51 16.14 14.72
CA GLY A 64 12.90 15.75 14.82
C GLY A 64 13.75 16.17 13.64
N THR A 65 14.93 16.70 13.94
CA THR A 65 15.93 17.03 12.93
C THR A 65 16.47 15.73 12.34
N VAL A 66 16.34 15.57 11.02
CA VAL A 66 16.92 14.44 10.29
C VAL A 66 18.41 14.70 10.10
N VAL A 67 19.23 13.80 10.63
CA VAL A 67 20.69 13.87 10.52
C VAL A 67 21.16 12.74 9.61
N ILE A 68 21.83 13.11 8.53
CA ILE A 68 22.38 12.21 7.53
C ILE A 68 23.86 12.00 7.81
N ILE A 69 24.21 10.77 8.12
CA ILE A 69 25.59 10.35 8.29
C ILE A 69 26.07 9.82 6.93
N TYR A 70 27.13 10.41 6.41
CA TYR A 70 27.62 10.12 5.05
C TYR A 70 29.13 9.89 5.02
N GLY A 71 29.59 9.13 4.01
CA GLY A 71 31.01 8.85 3.78
C GLY A 71 31.79 10.00 3.14
N GLN A 72 33.11 9.87 3.03
CA GLN A 72 33.94 10.90 2.41
C GLN A 72 33.50 11.17 0.95
N ASN A 73 33.34 12.44 0.59
CA ASN A 73 32.88 12.89 -0.74
C ASN A 73 31.44 12.45 -1.10
N GLN A 74 30.59 12.20 -0.11
CA GLN A 74 29.18 11.80 -0.30
C GLN A 74 28.16 12.80 0.21
N ASP A 75 28.56 14.04 0.45
CA ASP A 75 27.71 15.12 0.98
C ASP A 75 26.49 15.42 0.10
N HIS A 76 26.53 15.07 -1.19
CA HIS A 76 25.39 15.18 -2.11
C HIS A 76 24.13 14.44 -1.60
N ILE A 77 24.25 13.35 -0.85
CA ILE A 77 23.10 12.62 -0.30
C ILE A 77 22.30 13.46 0.70
N VAL A 78 22.97 14.37 1.43
CA VAL A 78 22.34 15.31 2.36
C VAL A 78 21.39 16.24 1.59
N GLN A 79 21.85 16.76 0.45
CA GLN A 79 21.03 17.60 -0.42
C GLN A 79 19.84 16.81 -1.00
N LEU A 80 20.04 15.56 -1.43
CA LEU A 80 18.96 14.73 -1.98
C LEU A 80 17.87 14.44 -0.93
N VAL A 81 18.25 14.10 0.29
CA VAL A 81 17.31 13.94 1.42
C VAL A 81 16.54 15.23 1.66
N ALA A 82 17.24 16.37 1.70
CA ALA A 82 16.64 17.67 1.92
C ALA A 82 15.64 18.06 0.82
N GLU A 83 15.97 17.78 -0.45
CA GLU A 83 15.07 17.96 -1.58
C GLU A 83 13.80 17.09 -1.46
N VAL A 84 13.95 15.80 -1.14
CA VAL A 84 12.84 14.87 -0.96
C VAL A 84 11.94 15.26 0.21
N LEU A 85 12.52 15.74 1.32
CA LEU A 85 11.81 16.26 2.49
C LEU A 85 11.24 17.67 2.31
N GLY A 86 11.64 18.39 1.26
CA GLY A 86 11.33 19.81 1.07
C GLY A 86 11.85 20.71 2.20
N LYS A 87 12.93 20.30 2.87
CA LYS A 87 13.56 21.04 3.99
C LYS A 87 14.90 21.65 3.54
N PRO A 88 15.33 22.79 4.13
CA PRO A 88 16.70 23.27 3.99
C PRO A 88 17.73 22.28 4.54
N TRP A 89 19.01 22.45 4.16
CA TRP A 89 20.10 21.58 4.65
C TRP A 89 21.36 22.34 5.06
N THR A 90 22.20 21.69 5.88
CA THR A 90 23.50 22.19 6.32
C THR A 90 24.46 21.04 6.66
N THR A 91 25.78 21.26 6.49
CA THR A 91 26.86 20.37 6.95
C THR A 91 27.78 21.03 7.99
N GLU A 92 27.51 22.30 8.34
CA GLU A 92 28.41 23.13 9.16
C GLU A 92 27.93 23.29 10.62
N ALA A 93 26.70 22.85 10.93
CA ALA A 93 26.08 23.06 12.24
C ALA A 93 26.39 21.93 13.23
N SER A 94 26.71 22.28 14.48
CA SER A 94 26.89 21.30 15.56
C SER A 94 25.55 20.65 15.97
N LEU A 95 25.55 19.36 16.26
CA LEU A 95 24.35 18.62 16.71
C LEU A 95 23.67 19.23 17.95
N GLY A 96 24.45 19.73 18.90
CA GLY A 96 23.91 20.36 20.11
C GLY A 96 23.15 21.67 19.86
N VAL A 97 23.36 22.32 18.71
CA VAL A 97 22.54 23.48 18.27
C VAL A 97 21.29 22.98 17.53
N LEU A 98 21.44 21.97 16.68
CA LEU A 98 20.37 21.38 15.90
C LEU A 98 19.31 20.66 16.75
N ALA A 99 19.72 19.98 17.82
CA ALA A 99 18.81 19.34 18.77
C ALA A 99 17.94 20.34 19.55
N ARG A 100 18.35 21.61 19.61
CA ARG A 100 17.62 22.73 20.21
C ARG A 100 16.84 23.56 19.19
N ALA A 101 17.11 23.37 17.90
CA ALA A 101 16.42 24.04 16.82
C ALA A 101 15.16 23.23 16.45
N ASN A 102 14.00 23.89 16.36
CA ASN A 102 12.79 23.25 15.89
C ASN A 102 12.96 22.83 14.42
N ASP A 103 12.78 21.53 14.14
CA ASP A 103 12.30 20.82 12.93
C ASP A 103 12.66 21.31 11.51
N ALA A 104 13.50 22.32 11.35
CA ALA A 104 13.53 23.12 10.14
C ALA A 104 14.57 22.64 9.13
N VAL A 105 15.59 21.85 9.49
CA VAL A 105 16.77 21.61 8.62
C VAL A 105 17.14 20.12 8.59
N VAL A 106 17.67 19.65 7.45
CA VAL A 106 18.39 18.37 7.32
C VAL A 106 19.88 18.61 7.54
N ALA A 107 20.47 17.93 8.52
CA ALA A 107 21.88 18.08 8.84
C ALA A 107 22.71 16.95 8.24
N GLY A 108 23.91 17.25 7.75
CA GLY A 108 24.88 16.27 7.31
C GLY A 108 26.07 16.18 8.26
N ILE A 109 26.52 14.97 8.57
CA ILE A 109 27.73 14.70 9.38
C ILE A 109 28.57 13.62 8.71
N LEU A 110 29.88 13.83 8.66
CA LEU A 110 30.83 12.82 8.23
C LEU A 110 30.84 11.64 9.22
N ALA A 111 30.81 10.42 8.71
CA ALA A 111 30.79 9.20 9.52
C ALA A 111 31.87 9.17 10.62
N CYS A 112 33.09 9.63 10.32
CA CYS A 112 34.20 9.67 11.27
C CYS A 112 34.03 10.68 12.43
N ASP A 113 33.14 11.66 12.27
CA ASP A 113 32.89 12.70 13.27
C ASP A 113 31.64 12.43 14.13
N LEU A 114 30.86 11.38 13.84
CA LEU A 114 29.61 11.09 14.53
C LEU A 114 29.81 10.91 16.05
N ALA A 115 30.77 10.09 16.46
CA ALA A 115 31.02 9.80 17.87
C ALA A 115 31.34 11.07 18.67
N ARG A 116 32.12 11.99 18.08
CA ARG A 116 32.44 13.29 18.68
C ARG A 116 31.21 14.20 18.72
N SER A 117 30.42 14.20 17.65
CA SER A 117 29.24 15.06 17.51
C SER A 117 28.11 14.69 18.45
N LEU A 118 27.99 13.42 18.84
CA LEU A 118 26.97 12.93 19.76
C LEU A 118 27.26 13.26 21.24
N GLN A 119 28.49 13.64 21.60
CA GLN A 119 28.83 13.96 22.98
C GLN A 119 28.05 15.19 23.48
N GLY A 120 27.23 15.00 24.51
CA GLY A 120 26.42 16.07 25.11
C GLY A 120 25.20 16.49 24.30
N CYS A 121 24.81 15.71 23.29
CA CYS A 121 23.61 15.97 22.48
C CYS A 121 22.39 15.21 23.04
N GLU A 122 21.23 15.88 23.09
CA GLU A 122 19.96 15.22 23.37
C GLU A 122 19.50 14.43 22.14
N ARG A 123 19.30 13.11 22.26
CA ARG A 123 18.95 12.24 21.13
C ARG A 123 17.45 12.19 20.82
N SER A 124 16.60 12.62 21.75
CA SER A 124 15.13 12.54 21.64
C SER A 124 14.56 13.32 20.46
N SER A 125 15.26 14.37 20.00
CA SER A 125 14.85 15.26 18.90
C SER A 125 15.60 15.04 17.58
N LEU A 126 16.38 13.96 17.48
CA LEU A 126 17.15 13.61 16.28
C LEU A 126 16.68 12.28 15.69
N VAL A 127 16.69 12.19 14.37
CA VAL A 127 16.58 10.93 13.63
C VAL A 127 17.88 10.73 12.85
N LEU A 128 18.72 9.79 13.30
CA LEU A 128 20.01 9.51 12.71
C LEU A 128 19.86 8.45 11.61
N VAL A 129 20.21 8.82 10.38
CA VAL A 129 20.19 7.92 9.22
C VAL A 129 21.62 7.76 8.70
N ASN A 130 22.17 6.56 8.85
CA ASN A 130 23.41 6.19 8.17
C ASN A 130 23.14 5.98 6.68
N THR A 131 23.90 6.61 5.80
CA THR A 131 23.75 6.43 4.35
C THR A 131 24.95 5.73 3.77
N TYR A 132 24.69 4.78 2.87
CA TYR A 132 25.74 3.94 2.29
C TYR A 132 25.54 3.73 0.80
N CYS A 133 26.55 4.12 0.01
CA CYS A 133 26.60 3.88 -1.42
C CYS A 133 27.12 2.47 -1.70
N VAL A 134 26.29 1.60 -2.28
CA VAL A 134 26.63 0.17 -2.45
C VAL A 134 27.77 -0.07 -3.44
N GLU A 135 28.08 0.92 -4.28
CA GLU A 135 29.13 0.88 -5.31
C GLU A 135 30.53 1.19 -4.78
N ASP A 136 30.68 1.62 -3.52
CA ASP A 136 32.00 2.02 -2.97
C ASP A 136 32.93 0.84 -2.66
N GLY A 137 32.51 -0.40 -2.93
CA GLY A 137 33.31 -1.61 -2.73
C GLY A 137 33.49 -2.05 -1.27
N SER A 138 33.35 -1.14 -0.31
CA SER A 138 33.41 -1.43 1.13
C SER A 138 32.13 -2.13 1.66
N ALA A 139 31.96 -2.24 2.97
CA ALA A 139 30.71 -2.66 3.61
C ALA A 139 30.33 -1.58 4.64
N PRO A 140 29.04 -1.35 4.94
CA PRO A 140 28.66 -0.49 6.04
C PRO A 140 29.33 -0.95 7.33
N GLU A 141 29.90 -0.02 8.09
CA GLU A 141 30.51 -0.35 9.38
C GLU A 141 29.40 -0.65 10.41
N ASP A 142 29.36 -1.87 10.93
CA ASP A 142 28.28 -2.32 11.82
C ASP A 142 28.17 -1.44 13.09
N SER A 143 29.30 -1.03 13.67
CA SER A 143 29.36 -0.14 14.84
C SER A 143 28.69 1.22 14.60
N LEU A 144 28.89 1.78 13.39
CA LEU A 144 28.30 3.03 12.97
C LEU A 144 26.79 2.89 12.85
N THR A 145 26.32 1.84 12.18
CA THR A 145 24.88 1.58 12.01
C THR A 145 24.20 1.28 13.33
N GLU A 146 24.85 0.60 14.27
CA GLU A 146 24.32 0.38 15.62
C GLU A 146 24.14 1.69 16.42
N SER A 147 24.92 2.73 16.11
CA SER A 147 24.81 4.05 16.72
C SER A 147 23.71 4.94 16.10
N CYS A 148 23.12 4.50 14.98
CA CYS A 148 22.08 5.21 14.22
C CYS A 148 20.70 4.55 14.38
N ASP A 149 19.65 5.33 14.15
CA ASP A 149 18.27 4.85 14.22
C ASP A 149 17.93 4.01 12.98
N TYR A 150 18.43 4.44 11.82
CA TYR A 150 18.20 3.83 10.52
C TYR A 150 19.45 3.79 9.63
N GLU A 151 19.42 2.97 8.59
CA GLU A 151 20.43 2.84 7.53
C GLU A 151 19.73 2.88 6.15
N PHE A 152 20.22 3.71 5.24
CA PHE A 152 19.71 3.81 3.87
C PHE A 152 20.81 3.47 2.86
N LEU A 153 20.55 2.44 2.06
CA LEU A 153 21.44 1.98 1.01
C LEU A 153 20.99 2.59 -0.32
N TYR A 154 21.95 3.00 -1.14
CA TYR A 154 21.64 3.56 -2.45
C TYR A 154 22.73 3.25 -3.49
N SER A 155 22.33 3.33 -4.76
CA SER A 155 23.22 3.30 -5.93
C SER A 155 23.48 4.73 -6.40
N ARG A 156 24.68 5.01 -6.94
CA ARG A 156 25.03 6.37 -7.40
C ARG A 156 24.37 6.67 -8.75
N SER A 157 24.33 5.68 -9.64
CA SER A 157 23.75 5.83 -10.97
C SER A 157 23.13 4.53 -11.48
N PRO A 158 21.79 4.46 -11.63
CA PRO A 158 20.82 5.52 -11.35
C PRO A 158 20.53 5.67 -9.86
N PHE A 159 20.44 6.92 -9.38
CA PHE A 159 19.85 7.20 -8.07
C PHE A 159 18.32 7.27 -8.20
N LEU A 160 17.61 6.37 -7.53
CA LEU A 160 16.15 6.30 -7.61
C LEU A 160 15.52 7.08 -6.46
N ARG A 161 15.11 8.33 -6.73
CA ARG A 161 14.50 9.21 -5.72
C ARG A 161 13.25 8.60 -5.07
N ARG A 162 12.49 7.77 -5.80
CA ARG A 162 11.32 7.04 -5.27
C ARG A 162 11.65 6.13 -4.09
N ASP A 163 12.81 5.47 -4.13
CA ASP A 163 13.28 4.59 -3.07
C ASP A 163 13.51 5.37 -1.78
N LEU A 164 14.26 6.47 -1.89
CA LEU A 164 14.50 7.39 -0.79
C LEU A 164 13.20 7.99 -0.23
N SER A 165 12.28 8.41 -1.12
CA SER A 165 10.96 8.94 -0.71
C SER A 165 10.18 7.93 0.12
N ARG A 166 10.16 6.67 -0.30
CA ARG A 166 9.43 5.60 0.42
C ARG A 166 10.05 5.28 1.76
N PHE A 167 11.38 5.15 1.80
CA PHE A 167 12.11 4.96 3.04
C PHE A 167 11.82 6.09 4.04
N LEU A 168 12.02 7.35 3.63
CA LEU A 168 11.80 8.52 4.49
C LEU A 168 10.33 8.66 4.92
N SER A 169 9.39 8.38 4.01
CA SER A 169 7.97 8.45 4.33
C SER A 169 7.57 7.47 5.44
N LEU A 170 8.13 6.25 5.41
CA LEU A 170 7.88 5.26 6.46
C LEU A 170 8.60 5.62 7.77
N ILE A 171 9.91 5.88 7.74
CA ILE A 171 10.68 6.07 8.98
C ILE A 171 10.34 7.36 9.74
N LEU A 172 9.72 8.34 9.06
CA LEU A 172 9.19 9.55 9.69
C LEU A 172 7.70 9.48 9.98
N GLY A 173 7.05 8.35 9.69
CA GLY A 173 5.62 8.12 9.95
C GLY A 173 4.68 8.95 9.08
N GLN A 174 5.17 9.50 7.96
CA GLN A 174 4.40 10.32 7.02
C GLN A 174 3.47 9.49 6.14
N THR A 175 3.83 8.24 5.90
CA THR A 175 2.97 7.23 5.27
C THR A 175 2.84 6.02 6.19
N ARG A 176 1.67 5.40 6.15
CA ARG A 176 1.31 4.26 6.99
C ARG A 176 0.62 3.21 6.15
N PRO A 177 1.37 2.50 5.27
CA PRO A 177 0.76 1.50 4.38
C PRO A 177 0.01 0.41 5.15
N HIS A 178 0.38 0.16 6.41
CA HIS A 178 -0.33 -0.74 7.32
C HIS A 178 -1.76 -0.29 7.64
N ASP A 179 -2.03 1.01 7.75
CA ASP A 179 -3.36 1.53 8.02
C ASP A 179 -4.27 1.30 6.79
N ASP A 180 -3.74 1.55 5.59
CA ASP A 180 -4.45 1.30 4.33
C ASP A 180 -4.81 -0.19 4.19
N LEU A 181 -3.84 -1.09 4.42
CA LEU A 181 -4.07 -2.54 4.36
C LEU A 181 -5.06 -3.04 5.41
N ARG A 182 -5.11 -2.42 6.60
CA ARG A 182 -6.08 -2.79 7.65
C ARG A 182 -7.52 -2.48 7.26
N THR A 183 -7.75 -1.53 6.35
CA THR A 183 -9.11 -1.21 5.86
C THR A 183 -9.64 -2.22 4.84
N LYS A 184 -8.76 -3.04 4.26
CA LYS A 184 -9.16 -4.02 3.24
C LYS A 184 -9.87 -5.21 3.86
N THR A 185 -10.88 -5.72 3.16
CA THR A 185 -11.62 -6.93 3.55
C THR A 185 -10.76 -8.20 3.46
N ARG A 186 -9.79 -8.19 2.53
CA ARG A 186 -8.85 -9.28 2.30
C ARG A 186 -7.49 -8.73 1.92
N THR A 187 -6.43 -9.32 2.45
CA THR A 187 -5.05 -9.02 2.08
C THR A 187 -4.26 -10.28 1.74
N ASN A 188 -3.39 -10.19 0.73
CA ASN A 188 -2.51 -11.27 0.30
C ASN A 188 -1.04 -10.83 0.31
N PHE A 189 -0.11 -11.77 0.39
CA PHE A 189 1.31 -11.46 0.11
C PHE A 189 1.95 -12.58 -0.70
N ILE A 190 2.90 -12.22 -1.56
CA ILE A 190 3.68 -13.18 -2.36
C ILE A 190 5.10 -13.32 -1.80
N SER A 191 5.54 -14.56 -1.62
CA SER A 191 6.91 -14.86 -1.17
C SER A 191 7.86 -14.98 -2.36
N THR A 192 8.88 -14.12 -2.42
CA THR A 192 9.95 -14.29 -3.41
C THR A 192 10.83 -15.47 -2.98
N THR A 193 10.86 -16.53 -3.80
CA THR A 193 11.65 -17.75 -3.55
C THR A 193 12.94 -17.80 -4.37
N PHE A 194 13.36 -16.65 -4.92
CA PHE A 194 14.58 -16.55 -5.72
C PHE A 194 15.82 -16.52 -4.82
N PRO A 195 16.92 -17.18 -5.24
CA PRO A 195 18.20 -17.08 -4.54
C PRO A 195 18.85 -15.69 -4.68
N ASP A 196 18.44 -14.92 -5.70
CA ASP A 196 18.85 -13.54 -5.95
C ASP A 196 17.66 -12.77 -6.54
N VAL A 197 17.35 -11.58 -6.00
CA VAL A 197 16.25 -10.70 -6.41
C VAL A 197 16.38 -10.28 -7.88
N HIS A 198 17.58 -10.20 -8.44
CA HIS A 198 17.76 -9.89 -9.88
C HIS A 198 16.98 -10.85 -10.79
N ALA A 199 16.82 -12.12 -10.37
CA ALA A 199 16.06 -13.11 -11.13
C ALA A 199 14.55 -12.82 -11.15
N ALA A 200 14.04 -12.09 -10.16
CA ALA A 200 12.62 -11.72 -10.07
C ALA A 200 12.29 -10.49 -10.93
N LEU A 201 13.23 -9.57 -11.11
CA LEU A 201 12.98 -8.23 -11.67
C LEU A 201 12.23 -8.22 -13.00
N PRO A 202 12.55 -9.07 -14.00
CA PRO A 202 11.87 -9.03 -15.29
C PRO A 202 10.37 -9.32 -15.20
N ASN A 203 9.92 -10.02 -14.15
CA ASN A 203 8.54 -10.46 -13.97
C ASN A 203 7.91 -9.95 -12.68
N LEU A 204 8.59 -9.12 -11.88
CA LEU A 204 8.16 -8.74 -10.52
C LEU A 204 6.78 -8.07 -10.52
N ASP A 205 6.51 -7.23 -11.52
CA ASP A 205 5.23 -6.55 -11.69
C ASP A 205 4.08 -7.51 -11.99
N ILE A 206 4.36 -8.61 -12.70
CA ILE A 206 3.39 -9.67 -13.02
C ILE A 206 3.19 -10.56 -11.79
N LEU A 207 4.29 -10.99 -11.17
CA LEU A 207 4.30 -11.83 -9.97
C LEU A 207 3.47 -11.23 -8.83
N SER A 208 3.48 -9.90 -8.71
CA SER A 208 2.85 -9.19 -7.59
C SER A 208 1.38 -8.79 -7.83
N VAL A 209 0.78 -9.14 -8.97
CA VAL A 209 -0.65 -8.92 -9.22
C VAL A 209 -1.50 -9.69 -8.20
N GLY A 210 -2.47 -9.01 -7.58
CA GLY A 210 -3.32 -9.59 -6.53
C GLY A 210 -2.64 -9.68 -5.16
N SER A 211 -1.39 -9.22 -5.04
CA SER A 211 -0.63 -9.14 -3.79
C SER A 211 -0.69 -7.74 -3.18
N ASP A 212 -0.72 -7.69 -1.85
CA ASP A 212 -0.68 -6.46 -1.06
C ASP A 212 0.67 -6.20 -0.41
N ALA A 213 1.55 -7.21 -0.39
CA ALA A 213 2.92 -7.10 0.07
C ALA A 213 3.82 -8.12 -0.66
N VAL A 214 5.13 -7.89 -0.66
CA VAL A 214 6.12 -8.84 -1.16
C VAL A 214 7.01 -9.29 -0.01
N GLU A 215 7.10 -10.59 0.22
CA GLU A 215 7.98 -11.16 1.23
C GLU A 215 9.33 -11.50 0.63
N ILE A 216 10.40 -10.91 1.17
CA ILE A 216 11.78 -11.30 0.91
C ILE A 216 12.19 -12.40 1.91
N ARG A 217 12.46 -13.59 1.37
CA ARG A 217 12.93 -14.76 2.14
C ARG A 217 14.45 -14.74 2.24
N VAL A 218 14.95 -14.09 3.28
CA VAL A 218 16.39 -13.89 3.50
C VAL A 218 17.13 -15.22 3.64
N ASP A 219 16.48 -16.20 4.25
CA ASP A 219 17.03 -17.54 4.39
C ASP A 219 17.19 -18.28 3.04
N LEU A 220 16.51 -17.85 1.98
CA LEU A 220 16.64 -18.45 0.65
C LEU A 220 17.65 -17.76 -0.25
N LEU A 221 18.13 -16.57 0.13
CA LEU A 221 19.13 -15.82 -0.62
C LEU A 221 20.48 -16.54 -0.62
N VAL A 222 21.18 -16.49 -1.74
CA VAL A 222 22.50 -17.13 -1.93
C VAL A 222 23.49 -16.06 -2.38
N GLU A 223 24.36 -15.66 -1.46
CA GLU A 223 25.45 -14.73 -1.77
C GLU A 223 26.50 -15.42 -2.65
N PRO A 224 26.81 -14.88 -3.84
CA PRO A 224 27.86 -15.43 -4.70
C PRO A 224 29.22 -15.37 -4.00
N ALA A 225 29.90 -16.51 -3.90
CA ALA A 225 31.21 -16.61 -3.29
C ALA A 225 32.28 -16.95 -4.35
N PRO A 226 33.51 -16.40 -4.26
CA PRO A 226 34.60 -16.78 -5.15
C PRO A 226 34.87 -18.30 -5.11
N GLU A 227 35.25 -18.89 -6.24
CA GLU A 227 35.57 -20.32 -6.33
C GLU A 227 36.63 -20.70 -5.27
N GLY A 228 36.35 -21.77 -4.51
CA GLY A 228 37.23 -22.28 -3.46
C GLY A 228 37.07 -21.62 -2.07
N SER A 229 36.17 -20.65 -1.91
CA SER A 229 35.84 -20.08 -0.59
C SER A 229 34.76 -20.89 0.14
N THR A 230 34.84 -20.94 1.48
CA THR A 230 33.79 -21.53 2.31
C THR A 230 32.55 -20.65 2.27
N ILE A 231 31.44 -21.18 1.75
CA ILE A 231 30.16 -20.48 1.70
C ILE A 231 29.62 -20.37 3.14
N PRO A 232 29.40 -19.15 3.68
CA PRO A 232 28.83 -19.00 5.01
C PRO A 232 27.41 -19.58 5.07
N PRO A 233 26.94 -20.03 6.25
CA PRO A 233 25.63 -20.67 6.40
C PRO A 233 24.46 -19.71 6.15
N VAL A 234 24.70 -18.40 6.20
CA VAL A 234 23.73 -17.34 5.94
C VAL A 234 24.37 -16.24 5.09
N PRO A 235 23.61 -15.55 4.22
CA PRO A 235 24.12 -14.43 3.42
C PRO A 235 24.53 -13.25 4.30
N SER A 236 25.58 -12.52 3.94
CA SER A 236 26.04 -11.33 4.67
C SER A 236 24.98 -10.23 4.69
N LEU A 237 24.96 -9.40 5.74
CA LEU A 237 24.06 -8.23 5.79
C LEU A 237 24.31 -7.25 4.65
N LYS A 238 25.55 -7.17 4.14
CA LYS A 238 25.89 -6.37 2.96
C LYS A 238 25.08 -6.85 1.75
N TYR A 239 25.12 -8.15 1.46
CA TYR A 239 24.39 -8.74 0.35
C TYR A 239 22.86 -8.62 0.57
N VAL A 240 22.37 -8.97 1.76
CA VAL A 240 20.93 -8.86 2.08
C VAL A 240 20.42 -7.43 1.92
N GLY A 241 21.20 -6.43 2.37
CA GLY A 241 20.85 -5.01 2.20
C GLY A 241 20.77 -4.61 0.73
N GLN A 242 21.70 -5.06 -0.11
CA GLN A 242 21.66 -4.81 -1.57
C GLN A 242 20.43 -5.45 -2.22
N GLN A 243 20.09 -6.68 -1.85
CA GLN A 243 18.91 -7.39 -2.35
C GLN A 243 17.60 -6.70 -1.93
N LEU A 244 17.52 -6.23 -0.69
CA LEU A 244 16.38 -5.47 -0.17
C LEU A 244 16.24 -4.11 -0.88
N MET A 245 17.34 -3.36 -1.04
CA MET A 245 17.37 -2.10 -1.78
C MET A 245 16.86 -2.31 -3.21
N LEU A 246 17.39 -3.32 -3.90
CA LEU A 246 16.99 -3.66 -5.26
C LEU A 246 15.49 -4.00 -5.36
N LEU A 247 14.97 -4.78 -4.42
CA LEU A 247 13.54 -5.12 -4.38
C LEU A 247 12.68 -3.86 -4.21
N ARG A 248 12.99 -3.03 -3.20
CA ARG A 248 12.26 -1.78 -2.91
C ARG A 248 12.26 -0.83 -4.10
N GLN A 249 13.36 -0.78 -4.84
CA GLN A 249 13.50 0.01 -6.05
C GLN A 249 12.61 -0.42 -7.21
N HIS A 250 12.03 -1.63 -7.18
CA HIS A 250 11.27 -2.24 -8.29
C HIS A 250 9.84 -2.67 -7.93
N THR A 251 9.35 -2.38 -6.74
CA THR A 251 7.94 -2.65 -6.40
C THR A 251 7.40 -1.60 -5.45
N GLU A 252 6.22 -1.04 -5.72
CA GLU A 252 5.54 -0.09 -4.81
C GLU A 252 4.83 -0.78 -3.62
N LEU A 253 4.88 -2.11 -3.54
CA LEU A 253 4.26 -2.85 -2.45
C LEU A 253 5.11 -2.77 -1.16
N PRO A 254 4.46 -2.78 0.02
CA PRO A 254 5.12 -3.04 1.30
C PRO A 254 5.95 -4.33 1.27
N ILE A 255 7.10 -4.31 1.94
CA ILE A 255 7.99 -5.47 2.04
C ILE A 255 7.79 -6.17 3.38
N ILE A 256 7.74 -7.50 3.35
CA ILE A 256 7.83 -8.36 4.53
C ILE A 256 9.25 -8.96 4.55
N PHE A 257 10.02 -8.66 5.58
CA PHE A 257 11.35 -9.24 5.77
C PHE A 257 11.27 -10.47 6.65
N THR A 258 11.60 -11.63 6.09
CA THR A 258 11.47 -12.92 6.77
C THR A 258 12.81 -13.64 6.85
N VAL A 259 13.18 -14.01 8.08
CA VAL A 259 14.30 -14.90 8.37
C VAL A 259 13.70 -16.19 8.94
N ARG A 260 13.48 -17.20 8.08
CA ARG A 260 12.84 -18.46 8.47
C ARG A 260 13.89 -19.47 8.96
N CYS A 261 13.69 -20.02 10.16
CA CYS A 261 14.63 -21.01 10.72
C CYS A 261 14.46 -22.41 10.11
N THR A 262 15.47 -23.28 10.25
CA THR A 262 15.43 -24.65 9.71
C THR A 262 14.32 -25.52 10.30
N ARG A 263 13.97 -25.34 11.59
CA ARG A 263 12.85 -26.04 12.23
C ARG A 263 11.50 -25.67 11.61
N GLU A 264 11.35 -24.45 11.12
CA GLU A 264 10.14 -23.96 10.44
C GLU A 264 10.29 -24.03 8.90
N ASN A 265 11.10 -24.96 8.39
CA ASN A 265 11.30 -25.21 6.95
C ASN A 265 11.93 -24.04 6.16
N GLY A 266 12.76 -23.25 6.83
CA GLY A 266 13.70 -22.31 6.21
C GLY A 266 15.12 -22.86 6.16
N LYS A 267 16.10 -21.96 5.97
CA LYS A 267 17.53 -22.32 5.99
C LYS A 267 18.35 -21.60 7.06
N PHE A 268 17.74 -20.71 7.85
CA PHE A 268 18.49 -19.97 8.86
C PHE A 268 18.76 -20.84 10.11
N PRO A 269 20.00 -20.89 10.62
CA PRO A 269 20.38 -21.79 11.72
C PRO A 269 19.81 -21.32 13.08
N LEU A 270 19.36 -22.25 13.93
CA LEU A 270 18.75 -21.94 15.23
C LEU A 270 19.75 -21.69 16.36
N ASP A 271 21.02 -22.07 16.17
CA ASP A 271 22.01 -22.14 17.25
C ASP A 271 22.36 -20.77 17.86
N ASP A 272 22.12 -19.69 17.11
CA ASP A 272 22.38 -18.32 17.55
C ASP A 272 21.14 -17.41 17.40
N PRO A 273 20.31 -17.28 18.45
CA PRO A 273 19.20 -16.33 18.46
C PRO A 273 19.63 -14.87 18.32
N ALA A 274 20.86 -14.50 18.71
CA ALA A 274 21.35 -13.14 18.56
C ALA A 274 21.58 -12.79 17.08
N LEU A 275 21.89 -13.79 16.25
CA LEU A 275 21.95 -13.62 14.79
C LEU A 275 20.59 -13.22 14.22
N PHE A 276 19.48 -13.85 14.64
CA PHE A 276 18.12 -13.41 14.25
C PHE A 276 17.86 -11.97 14.68
N TYR A 277 18.18 -11.62 15.92
CA TYR A 277 18.04 -10.25 16.41
C TYR A 277 18.82 -9.27 15.52
N LYS A 278 20.07 -9.59 15.14
CA LYS A 278 20.91 -8.74 14.29
C LYS A 278 20.24 -8.48 12.93
N TYR A 279 19.73 -9.50 12.25
CA TYR A 279 19.09 -9.35 10.93
C TYR A 279 17.74 -8.63 11.02
N LEU A 280 16.89 -9.00 11.98
CA LEU A 280 15.57 -8.38 12.17
C LEU A 280 15.70 -6.91 12.63
N ARG A 281 16.67 -6.60 13.50
CA ARG A 281 16.99 -5.22 13.88
C ARG A 281 17.49 -4.44 12.67
N ARG A 282 18.34 -5.02 11.83
CA ARG A 282 18.84 -4.37 10.62
C ARG A 282 17.70 -4.10 9.62
N ALA A 283 16.74 -5.02 9.46
CA ALA A 283 15.56 -4.79 8.63
C ALA A 283 14.70 -3.60 9.10
N ILE A 284 14.55 -3.42 10.43
CA ILE A 284 13.91 -2.21 10.98
C ILE A 284 14.73 -0.97 10.61
N GLN A 285 16.06 -1.02 10.74
CA GLN A 285 16.94 0.11 10.39
C GLN A 285 16.88 0.44 8.89
N TRP A 286 16.69 -0.55 8.02
CA TRP A 286 16.44 -0.35 6.60
C TRP A 286 15.03 0.17 6.29
N GLY A 287 14.19 0.40 7.31
CA GLY A 287 12.84 0.92 7.15
C GLY A 287 11.95 -0.04 6.37
N VAL A 288 11.94 -1.33 6.71
CA VAL A 288 11.00 -2.30 6.12
C VAL A 288 9.62 -2.17 6.79
N GLU A 289 8.54 -2.31 6.02
CA GLU A 289 7.17 -2.17 6.52
C GLU A 289 6.76 -3.28 7.49
N TYR A 290 7.18 -4.52 7.24
CA TYR A 290 6.90 -5.67 8.11
C TYR A 290 8.14 -6.52 8.36
N ILE A 291 8.32 -7.00 9.59
CA ILE A 291 9.29 -8.04 9.94
C ILE A 291 8.57 -9.28 10.47
N ASP A 292 8.97 -10.47 10.01
CA ASP A 292 8.47 -11.76 10.48
C ASP A 292 9.36 -12.24 11.64
N VAL A 293 8.79 -12.30 12.85
CA VAL A 293 9.48 -12.62 14.10
C VAL A 293 8.94 -13.95 14.63
N GLU A 294 9.76 -15.00 14.56
CA GLU A 294 9.34 -16.33 14.99
C GLU A 294 9.17 -16.41 16.52
N LEU A 295 8.08 -17.05 16.97
CA LEU A 295 7.67 -17.10 18.38
C LEU A 295 8.69 -17.80 19.28
N TRP A 296 9.44 -18.76 18.72
CA TRP A 296 10.45 -19.50 19.50
C TRP A 296 11.59 -18.64 19.99
N LEU A 297 11.83 -17.47 19.37
CA LEU A 297 12.85 -16.54 19.82
C LEU A 297 12.62 -16.18 21.29
N PRO A 298 13.70 -16.10 22.10
CA PRO A 298 13.60 -15.69 23.49
C PRO A 298 12.76 -14.43 23.66
N GLU A 299 11.89 -14.40 24.66
CA GLU A 299 10.96 -13.28 24.87
C GLU A 299 11.69 -11.93 24.93
N LYS A 300 12.89 -11.89 25.55
CA LYS A 300 13.74 -10.70 25.60
C LYS A 300 14.04 -10.13 24.22
N ILE A 301 14.33 -10.98 23.23
CA ILE A 301 14.60 -10.58 21.84
C ILE A 301 13.32 -10.04 21.20
N ARG A 302 12.20 -10.76 21.33
CA ARG A 302 10.90 -10.34 20.77
C ARG A 302 10.45 -8.99 21.32
N ARG A 303 10.53 -8.81 22.64
CA ARG A 303 10.25 -7.53 23.31
C ARG A 303 11.16 -6.41 22.82
N GLN A 304 12.46 -6.66 22.73
CA GLN A 304 13.42 -5.65 22.28
C GLN A 304 13.19 -5.22 20.83
N LEU A 305 12.80 -6.15 19.94
CA LEU A 305 12.41 -5.83 18.57
C LEU A 305 11.14 -4.96 18.56
N PHE A 306 10.14 -5.32 19.37
CA PHE A 306 8.88 -4.56 19.48
C PHE A 306 9.10 -3.14 20.00
N GLU A 307 9.94 -2.95 21.03
CA GLU A 307 10.31 -1.64 21.57
C GLU A 307 11.07 -0.78 20.55
N LYS A 308 11.84 -1.41 19.64
CA LYS A 308 12.68 -0.74 18.65
C LYS A 308 12.09 -0.72 17.24
N LYS A 309 10.84 -1.15 17.04
CA LYS A 309 10.26 -1.34 15.70
C LYS A 309 10.03 -0.04 14.93
N GLY A 310 9.99 1.10 15.61
CA GLY A 310 9.67 2.38 14.98
C GLY A 310 8.32 2.32 14.26
N HIS A 311 8.32 2.56 12.95
CA HIS A 311 7.13 2.47 12.09
C HIS A 311 6.98 1.12 11.37
N SER A 312 7.89 0.17 11.57
CA SER A 312 7.72 -1.21 11.12
C SER A 312 6.67 -1.93 11.96
N MET A 313 5.97 -2.88 11.34
CA MET A 313 5.02 -3.77 12.01
C MET A 313 5.61 -5.17 12.20
N ILE A 314 5.21 -5.86 13.26
CA ILE A 314 5.68 -7.21 13.59
C ILE A 314 4.61 -8.25 13.25
N LEU A 315 5.00 -9.18 12.37
CA LEU A 315 4.31 -10.44 12.12
C LEU A 315 4.89 -11.52 13.05
N SER A 316 4.22 -11.85 14.15
CA SER A 316 4.69 -12.94 15.02
C SER A 316 4.35 -14.28 14.40
N ALA A 317 5.35 -15.05 13.99
CA ALA A 317 5.16 -16.27 13.23
C ALA A 317 5.34 -17.54 14.06
N PHE A 318 4.50 -18.52 13.78
CA PHE A 318 4.59 -19.89 14.27
C PHE A 318 4.24 -20.85 13.13
N HIS A 319 5.10 -21.85 12.91
CA HIS A 319 4.84 -22.92 11.95
C HIS A 319 4.91 -24.29 12.61
N ASP A 320 3.86 -25.09 12.44
CA ASP A 320 3.86 -26.50 12.82
C ASP A 320 3.92 -27.41 11.58
N PHE A 321 4.96 -28.24 11.51
CA PHE A 321 5.14 -29.25 10.45
C PHE A 321 4.89 -30.68 10.96
N SER A 322 4.40 -30.85 12.19
CA SER A 322 4.24 -32.17 12.82
C SER A 322 3.17 -33.03 12.14
N GLY A 323 2.17 -32.39 11.51
CA GLY A 323 0.96 -33.08 11.02
C GLY A 323 0.03 -33.54 12.15
N THR A 324 0.33 -33.17 13.39
CA THR A 324 -0.45 -33.53 14.59
C THR A 324 -1.08 -32.33 15.28
N TRP A 325 -0.99 -31.14 14.67
CA TRP A 325 -1.55 -29.91 15.20
C TRP A 325 -3.06 -30.00 15.43
N LYS A 326 -3.54 -29.36 16.49
CA LYS A 326 -4.96 -29.27 16.83
C LYS A 326 -5.34 -27.84 17.16
N TRP A 327 -6.16 -27.23 16.31
CA TRP A 327 -6.63 -25.84 16.50
C TRP A 327 -7.55 -25.68 17.71
N THR A 328 -8.18 -26.77 18.15
CA THR A 328 -9.01 -26.84 19.36
C THR A 328 -8.21 -26.96 20.66
N SER A 329 -6.89 -27.12 20.59
CA SER A 329 -6.04 -27.31 21.76
C SER A 329 -5.83 -26.02 22.57
N GLU A 330 -5.54 -26.19 23.86
CA GLU A 330 -5.04 -25.09 24.72
C GLU A 330 -3.71 -24.53 24.19
N GLU A 331 -2.90 -25.37 23.53
CA GLU A 331 -1.64 -24.95 22.94
C GLU A 331 -1.84 -23.90 21.84
N ALA A 332 -2.83 -24.07 20.95
CA ALA A 332 -3.15 -23.06 19.94
C ALA A 332 -3.52 -21.72 20.59
N GLN A 333 -4.26 -21.74 21.69
CA GLN A 333 -4.62 -20.54 22.45
C GLN A 333 -3.42 -19.90 23.15
N ARG A 334 -2.52 -20.72 23.70
CA ARG A 334 -1.26 -20.29 24.31
C ARG A 334 -0.37 -19.62 23.29
N ILE A 335 -0.14 -20.25 22.13
CA ILE A 335 0.69 -19.72 21.04
C ILE A 335 0.17 -18.36 20.56
N PHE A 336 -1.15 -18.21 20.37
CA PHE A 336 -1.73 -16.93 20.02
C PHE A 336 -1.49 -15.88 21.10
N THR A 337 -1.76 -16.21 22.36
CA THR A 337 -1.61 -15.29 23.50
C THR A 337 -0.16 -14.83 23.68
N GLU A 338 0.80 -15.75 23.54
CA GLU A 338 2.23 -15.44 23.65
C GLU A 338 2.77 -14.63 22.45
N SER A 339 2.22 -14.88 21.26
CA SER A 339 2.51 -14.08 20.06
C SER A 339 1.97 -12.65 20.19
N ALA A 340 0.72 -12.52 20.66
CA ALA A 340 0.00 -11.26 20.72
C ALA A 340 0.65 -10.20 21.64
N LYS A 341 1.53 -10.61 22.58
CA LYS A 341 2.24 -9.68 23.48
C LYS A 341 3.12 -8.67 22.73
N TYR A 342 3.72 -9.08 21.61
CA TYR A 342 4.75 -8.31 20.90
C TYR A 342 4.55 -8.36 19.37
N ALA A 343 3.30 -8.31 18.92
CA ALA A 343 2.94 -8.42 17.51
C ALA A 343 1.85 -7.43 17.10
N ASP A 344 1.87 -7.03 15.84
CA ASP A 344 0.77 -6.29 15.20
C ASP A 344 -0.17 -7.24 14.45
N VAL A 345 0.39 -8.35 13.95
CA VAL A 345 -0.34 -9.48 13.34
C VAL A 345 0.26 -10.79 13.86
N VAL A 346 -0.61 -11.73 14.23
CA VAL A 346 -0.20 -13.09 14.60
C VAL A 346 -0.36 -13.99 13.38
N LYS A 347 0.73 -14.68 13.00
CA LYS A 347 0.81 -15.60 11.87
C LYS A 347 0.98 -17.03 12.36
N MET A 348 -0.02 -17.88 12.17
CA MET A 348 0.00 -19.29 12.59
C MET A 348 -0.26 -20.21 11.40
N ILE A 349 0.71 -21.04 11.04
CA ILE A 349 0.63 -21.92 9.88
C ILE A 349 0.87 -23.36 10.31
N ALA A 350 -0.06 -24.27 10.02
CA ALA A 350 0.03 -25.65 10.52
C ALA A 350 -0.15 -26.69 9.41
N MET A 351 0.61 -27.77 9.44
CA MET A 351 0.37 -28.94 8.60
C MET A 351 -0.82 -29.73 9.13
N VAL A 352 -1.76 -30.06 8.24
CA VAL A 352 -2.96 -30.82 8.57
C VAL A 352 -3.12 -31.99 7.60
N ASN A 353 -3.87 -33.00 8.03
CA ASN A 353 -4.05 -34.24 7.28
C ASN A 353 -5.51 -34.47 6.84
N THR A 354 -6.45 -33.66 7.34
CA THR A 354 -7.88 -33.82 7.11
C THR A 354 -8.56 -32.49 6.76
N ILE A 355 -9.70 -32.56 6.08
CA ILE A 355 -10.50 -31.37 5.77
C ILE A 355 -11.09 -30.75 7.05
N GLN A 356 -11.42 -31.59 8.04
CA GLN A 356 -12.04 -31.19 9.31
C GLN A 356 -11.20 -30.14 10.06
N GLU A 357 -9.88 -30.25 9.99
CA GLU A 357 -8.94 -29.33 10.63
C GLU A 357 -9.01 -27.90 10.06
N ASN A 358 -9.58 -27.69 8.87
CA ASN A 358 -9.91 -26.35 8.39
C ASN A 358 -11.10 -25.73 9.13
N TYR A 359 -12.13 -26.52 9.44
CA TYR A 359 -13.27 -26.02 10.21
C TYR A 359 -12.87 -25.70 11.65
N GLU A 360 -11.95 -26.50 12.23
CA GLU A 360 -11.37 -26.20 13.54
C GLU A 360 -10.59 -24.88 13.52
N LEU A 361 -9.81 -24.62 12.46
CA LEU A 361 -9.13 -23.33 12.27
C LEU A 361 -10.13 -22.16 12.15
N GLU A 362 -11.21 -22.32 11.39
CA GLU A 362 -12.21 -21.24 11.28
C GLU A 362 -12.97 -21.01 12.60
N TYR A 363 -13.22 -22.07 13.37
CA TYR A 363 -13.73 -21.92 14.74
C TYR A 363 -12.74 -21.18 15.65
N PHE A 364 -11.45 -21.51 15.56
CA PHE A 364 -10.39 -20.81 16.28
C PHE A 364 -10.33 -19.33 15.88
N ARG A 365 -10.39 -19.02 14.59
CA ARG A 365 -10.40 -17.65 14.06
C ARG A 365 -11.59 -16.85 14.59
N SER A 366 -12.79 -17.45 14.59
CA SER A 366 -14.00 -16.84 15.17
C SER A 366 -13.82 -16.57 16.67
N THR A 367 -13.25 -17.53 17.40
CA THR A 367 -12.95 -17.38 18.83
C THR A 367 -12.02 -16.21 19.09
N ILE A 368 -10.92 -16.08 18.33
CA ILE A 368 -9.98 -14.96 18.45
C ILE A 368 -10.66 -13.63 18.11
N LYS A 369 -11.44 -13.56 17.03
CA LYS A 369 -12.19 -12.34 16.65
C LYS A 369 -13.15 -11.89 17.75
N ASN A 370 -13.79 -12.84 18.45
CA ASN A 370 -14.74 -12.55 19.52
C ASN A 370 -14.09 -12.12 20.85
N ARG A 371 -12.76 -12.22 21.01
CA ARG A 371 -12.05 -11.72 22.21
C ARG A 371 -11.99 -10.20 22.29
N GLY A 372 -12.29 -9.50 21.20
CA GLY A 372 -12.23 -8.06 21.13
C GLY A 372 -10.90 -7.55 20.56
N PRO A 373 -10.48 -6.32 20.91
CA PRO A 373 -9.32 -5.68 20.32
C PRO A 373 -8.02 -6.48 20.56
N GLY A 374 -7.24 -6.65 19.51
CA GLY A 374 -5.95 -7.32 19.54
C GLY A 374 -5.33 -7.41 18.14
N PRO A 375 -4.14 -8.03 18.02
CA PRO A 375 -3.52 -8.28 16.73
C PRO A 375 -4.42 -9.09 15.80
N LEU A 376 -4.36 -8.80 14.50
CA LEU A 376 -5.09 -9.59 13.50
C LEU A 376 -4.49 -10.99 13.39
N LEU A 377 -5.32 -11.98 13.04
CA LEU A 377 -4.88 -13.37 12.84
C LEU A 377 -4.76 -13.71 11.35
N SER A 378 -3.52 -13.90 10.89
CA SER A 378 -3.21 -14.60 9.63
C SER A 378 -3.00 -16.07 9.96
N ALA A 379 -3.89 -16.95 9.52
CA ALA A 379 -3.75 -18.36 9.84
C ALA A 379 -4.24 -19.25 8.69
N VAL A 380 -3.42 -20.22 8.32
CA VAL A 380 -3.71 -21.16 7.24
C VAL A 380 -3.15 -22.54 7.55
N ASN A 381 -3.77 -23.55 6.97
CA ASN A 381 -3.29 -24.92 6.97
C ASN A 381 -2.46 -25.20 5.70
N MET A 382 -1.39 -25.98 5.85
CA MET A 382 -0.54 -26.45 4.76
C MET A 382 -1.07 -27.76 4.16
N GLY A 383 -0.54 -28.11 2.99
CA GLY A 383 -0.92 -29.31 2.26
C GLY A 383 -2.19 -29.12 1.43
N GLN A 384 -2.48 -30.09 0.57
CA GLN A 384 -3.66 -30.05 -0.30
C GLN A 384 -4.96 -29.98 0.52
N MET A 385 -5.03 -30.73 1.63
CA MET A 385 -6.18 -30.70 2.54
C MET A 385 -6.37 -29.33 3.20
N GLY A 386 -5.32 -28.51 3.31
CA GLY A 386 -5.37 -27.17 3.90
C GLY A 386 -5.88 -26.06 2.97
N GLN A 387 -6.09 -26.33 1.67
CA GLN A 387 -6.42 -25.30 0.67
C GLN A 387 -7.68 -24.48 1.02
N LEU A 388 -8.68 -25.10 1.66
CA LEU A 388 -9.88 -24.41 2.12
C LEU A 388 -9.54 -23.24 3.05
N SER A 389 -8.68 -23.46 4.04
CA SER A 389 -8.27 -22.38 4.97
C SER A 389 -7.55 -21.23 4.29
N ARG A 390 -6.81 -21.49 3.20
CA ARG A 390 -6.14 -20.43 2.41
C ARG A 390 -7.15 -19.56 1.68
N ALA A 391 -8.19 -20.18 1.13
CA ALA A 391 -9.28 -19.44 0.51
C ALA A 391 -10.06 -18.61 1.55
N LEU A 392 -10.31 -19.15 2.74
CA LEU A 392 -11.10 -18.46 3.78
C LEU A 392 -10.30 -17.39 4.56
N ASN A 393 -8.98 -17.51 4.67
CA ASN A 393 -8.16 -16.55 5.39
C ASN A 393 -8.20 -15.16 4.71
N THR A 394 -8.46 -14.11 5.49
CA THR A 394 -8.60 -12.74 4.98
C THR A 394 -7.42 -11.83 5.33
N VAL A 395 -6.51 -12.25 6.19
CA VAL A 395 -5.39 -11.43 6.68
C VAL A 395 -4.08 -12.01 6.17
N PHE A 396 -3.38 -11.28 5.30
CA PHE A 396 -2.09 -11.66 4.73
C PHE A 396 -2.05 -13.14 4.32
N SER A 397 -2.92 -13.55 3.40
CA SER A 397 -2.87 -14.90 2.83
C SER A 397 -1.60 -15.07 1.99
N PRO A 398 -0.72 -16.04 2.30
CA PRO A 398 0.44 -16.32 1.46
C PRO A 398 -0.01 -16.94 0.13
N ILE A 399 0.28 -16.26 -0.97
CA ILE A 399 -0.02 -16.71 -2.34
C ILE A 399 1.24 -17.15 -3.09
N THR A 400 1.05 -17.90 -4.17
CA THR A 400 2.10 -18.28 -5.14
C THR A 400 1.81 -17.68 -6.52
N HIS A 401 2.71 -17.88 -7.47
CA HIS A 401 2.52 -17.54 -8.88
C HIS A 401 3.23 -18.57 -9.78
N PRO A 402 2.69 -18.94 -10.96
CA PRO A 402 3.29 -19.93 -11.87
C PRO A 402 4.72 -19.61 -12.34
N LEU A 403 5.10 -18.32 -12.31
CA LEU A 403 6.44 -17.85 -12.69
C LEU A 403 7.47 -17.91 -11.54
N LEU A 404 7.07 -18.33 -10.33
CA LEU A 404 8.03 -18.54 -9.24
C LEU A 404 8.82 -19.84 -9.46
N PRO A 405 10.12 -19.87 -9.12
CA PRO A 405 10.98 -21.03 -9.33
C PRO A 405 10.59 -22.21 -8.44
N MET A 406 10.04 -21.92 -7.26
CA MET A 406 9.53 -22.92 -6.34
C MET A 406 8.34 -22.37 -5.55
N ILE A 407 7.45 -23.28 -5.17
CA ILE A 407 6.35 -23.01 -4.24
C ILE A 407 6.93 -22.98 -2.83
N ALA A 408 6.63 -21.93 -2.06
CA ALA A 408 7.22 -21.72 -0.73
C ALA A 408 6.69 -22.71 0.33
N ALA A 409 5.45 -23.18 0.18
CA ALA A 409 4.84 -24.17 1.07
C ALA A 409 3.82 -25.06 0.34
N PRO A 410 3.65 -26.34 0.73
CA PRO A 410 2.67 -27.23 0.10
C PRO A 410 1.24 -26.69 0.14
N GLY A 411 0.51 -26.85 -0.97
CA GLY A 411 -0.89 -26.44 -1.11
C GLY A 411 -1.12 -24.94 -1.24
N GLN A 412 -0.09 -24.12 -1.51
CA GLN A 412 -0.28 -22.71 -1.84
C GLN A 412 -1.15 -22.52 -3.09
N LEU A 413 -1.90 -21.42 -3.12
CA LEU A 413 -2.79 -21.02 -4.19
C LEU A 413 -2.35 -19.65 -4.71
N THR A 414 -2.59 -19.38 -5.98
CA THR A 414 -2.52 -18.05 -6.58
C THR A 414 -3.68 -17.18 -6.09
N ALA A 415 -3.57 -15.85 -6.27
CA ALA A 415 -4.69 -14.95 -5.99
C ALA A 415 -5.94 -15.29 -6.83
N ALA A 416 -5.73 -15.66 -8.10
CA ALA A 416 -6.80 -16.09 -9.01
C ALA A 416 -7.52 -17.34 -8.53
N GLU A 417 -6.77 -18.40 -8.18
CA GLU A 417 -7.34 -19.64 -7.64
C GLU A 417 -8.13 -19.41 -6.33
N ILE A 418 -7.66 -18.51 -5.46
CA ILE A 418 -8.40 -18.12 -4.26
C ILE A 418 -9.74 -17.46 -4.64
N ASN A 419 -9.74 -16.52 -5.57
CA ASN A 419 -10.95 -15.83 -6.00
C ASN A 419 -11.94 -16.78 -6.70
N GLU A 420 -11.45 -17.69 -7.54
CA GLU A 420 -12.24 -18.74 -8.17
C GLU A 420 -12.87 -19.69 -7.15
N ALA A 421 -12.09 -20.16 -6.17
CA ALA A 421 -12.59 -21.00 -5.09
C ALA A 421 -13.69 -20.29 -4.30
N LEU A 422 -13.48 -19.02 -3.93
CA LEU A 422 -14.49 -18.21 -3.25
C LEU A 422 -15.74 -18.02 -4.10
N HIS A 423 -15.60 -17.87 -5.42
CA HIS A 423 -16.74 -17.77 -6.32
C HIS A 423 -17.56 -19.06 -6.35
N ILE A 424 -16.89 -20.21 -6.52
CA ILE A 424 -17.53 -21.54 -6.55
C ILE A 424 -18.26 -21.81 -5.21
N MET A 425 -17.69 -21.39 -4.09
CA MET A 425 -18.29 -21.52 -2.76
C MET A 425 -19.39 -20.48 -2.46
N GLY A 426 -19.70 -19.58 -3.40
CA GLY A 426 -20.69 -18.51 -3.23
C GLY A 426 -20.24 -17.38 -2.29
N GLN A 427 -18.99 -17.39 -1.84
CA GLN A 427 -18.40 -16.35 -0.97
C GLN A 427 -17.96 -15.11 -1.76
N LEU A 428 -17.77 -15.24 -3.08
CA LEU A 428 -17.54 -14.15 -4.01
C LEU A 428 -18.63 -14.16 -5.11
N PRO A 429 -19.83 -13.63 -4.82
CA PRO A 429 -20.92 -13.63 -5.79
C PRO A 429 -20.56 -12.77 -7.01
N ARG A 430 -20.92 -13.25 -8.21
CA ARG A 430 -20.80 -12.50 -9.45
C ARG A 430 -21.60 -11.20 -9.35
N ARG A 431 -21.02 -10.12 -9.89
CA ARG A 431 -21.63 -8.79 -9.98
C ARG A 431 -21.34 -8.21 -11.36
N ASP A 432 -22.17 -7.26 -11.76
CA ASP A 432 -22.00 -6.50 -12.99
C ASP A 432 -21.32 -5.17 -12.66
N LEU A 433 -20.13 -4.98 -13.23
CA LEU A 433 -19.32 -3.78 -13.14
C LEU A 433 -19.44 -3.00 -14.46
N TYR A 434 -19.43 -1.68 -14.35
CA TYR A 434 -19.69 -0.82 -15.50
C TYR A 434 -18.60 0.23 -15.73
N ALA A 435 -18.28 0.49 -16.99
CA ALA A 435 -17.65 1.74 -17.42
C ALA A 435 -18.74 2.62 -18.04
N ILE A 436 -19.07 3.73 -17.41
CA ILE A 436 -20.14 4.64 -17.84
C ILE A 436 -19.51 5.91 -18.41
N GLY A 437 -19.71 6.16 -19.69
CA GLY A 437 -19.09 7.32 -20.34
C GLY A 437 -19.59 7.59 -21.74
N SER A 438 -18.99 8.56 -22.43
CA SER A 438 -19.37 8.94 -23.80
C SER A 438 -18.75 8.03 -24.88
N PHE A 439 -18.48 6.76 -24.57
CA PHE A 439 -17.68 5.88 -25.43
C PHE A 439 -18.23 4.44 -25.49
N ARG A 440 -18.29 3.89 -26.72
CA ARG A 440 -18.20 2.44 -26.97
C ARG A 440 -16.86 1.91 -26.42
N SER A 441 -16.74 0.59 -26.21
CA SER A 441 -15.57 -0.09 -25.63
C SER A 441 -14.23 0.64 -25.87
N THR A 442 -13.62 1.12 -24.79
CA THR A 442 -12.34 1.83 -24.78
C THR A 442 -11.18 0.88 -24.49
N PRO A 443 -9.93 1.21 -24.87
CA PRO A 443 -8.75 0.45 -24.41
C PRO A 443 -8.69 0.31 -22.89
N HIS A 444 -9.14 1.34 -22.15
CA HIS A 444 -9.22 1.31 -20.69
C HIS A 444 -10.24 0.30 -20.17
N SER A 445 -11.44 0.22 -20.74
CA SER A 445 -12.43 -0.78 -20.34
C SER A 445 -11.97 -2.22 -20.64
N MET A 446 -11.31 -2.44 -21.78
CA MET A 446 -10.72 -3.74 -22.10
C MET A 446 -9.60 -4.12 -21.13
N PHE A 447 -8.79 -3.14 -20.71
CA PHE A 447 -7.75 -3.34 -19.71
C PHE A 447 -8.34 -3.71 -18.34
N MET A 448 -9.39 -3.01 -17.90
CA MET A 448 -10.10 -3.33 -16.65
C MET A 448 -10.66 -4.76 -16.69
N GLU A 449 -11.34 -5.13 -17.78
CA GLU A 449 -11.85 -6.49 -17.99
C GLU A 449 -10.73 -7.54 -17.93
N LYS A 450 -9.60 -7.28 -18.60
CA LYS A 450 -8.43 -8.17 -18.54
C LYS A 450 -7.92 -8.32 -17.10
N CYS A 451 -7.81 -7.23 -16.34
CA CYS A 451 -7.37 -7.30 -14.94
C CYS A 451 -8.29 -8.18 -14.10
N LEU A 452 -9.61 -8.08 -14.28
CA LEU A 452 -10.58 -8.92 -13.56
C LEU A 452 -10.38 -10.40 -13.89
N ASN A 453 -10.18 -10.72 -15.17
CA ASN A 453 -9.96 -12.09 -15.63
C ASN A 453 -8.65 -12.69 -15.10
N GLU A 454 -7.53 -11.95 -15.17
CA GLU A 454 -6.23 -12.38 -14.64
C GLU A 454 -6.26 -12.58 -13.11
N LEU A 455 -7.13 -11.83 -12.42
CA LEU A 455 -7.36 -11.97 -10.98
C LEU A 455 -8.36 -13.09 -10.64
N GLY A 456 -8.88 -13.86 -11.61
CA GLY A 456 -9.89 -14.90 -11.36
C GLY A 456 -11.19 -14.36 -10.76
N LEU A 457 -11.50 -13.09 -10.98
CA LEU A 457 -12.71 -12.46 -10.44
C LEU A 457 -13.92 -12.81 -11.31
N PRO A 458 -15.08 -13.16 -10.72
CA PRO A 458 -16.21 -13.67 -11.48
C PRO A 458 -17.11 -12.57 -12.08
N HIS A 459 -16.71 -11.31 -11.98
CA HIS A 459 -17.54 -10.16 -12.34
C HIS A 459 -17.66 -9.99 -13.85
N ASN A 460 -18.82 -9.54 -14.32
CA ASN A 460 -18.95 -9.09 -15.70
C ASN A 460 -18.54 -7.62 -15.78
N PHE A 461 -17.81 -7.22 -16.82
CA PHE A 461 -17.47 -5.83 -17.05
C PHE A 461 -18.09 -5.33 -18.36
N THR A 462 -18.92 -4.29 -18.29
CA THR A 462 -19.66 -3.78 -19.46
C THR A 462 -19.45 -2.27 -19.63
N SER A 463 -19.19 -1.83 -20.87
CA SER A 463 -19.17 -0.41 -21.21
C SER A 463 -20.56 0.06 -21.62
N VAL A 464 -21.02 1.17 -21.04
CA VAL A 464 -22.35 1.74 -21.30
C VAL A 464 -22.21 3.22 -21.65
N ASP A 465 -22.83 3.60 -22.76
CA ASP A 465 -22.92 5.00 -23.17
C ASP A 465 -23.75 5.80 -22.14
N ARG A 466 -23.23 6.97 -21.78
CA ARG A 466 -23.89 7.93 -20.89
C ARG A 466 -25.06 8.56 -21.64
N GLY A 467 -26.18 7.84 -21.65
CA GLY A 467 -27.45 8.25 -22.24
C GLY A 467 -28.09 9.45 -21.51
N PRO A 468 -29.38 9.73 -21.78
CA PRO A 468 -30.13 10.75 -21.06
C PRO A 468 -30.10 10.58 -19.53
N LYS A 469 -30.47 11.63 -18.78
CA LYS A 469 -30.33 11.72 -17.30
C LYS A 469 -30.97 10.59 -16.45
N GLY A 470 -31.68 9.62 -17.02
CA GLY A 470 -32.21 8.43 -16.34
C GLY A 470 -31.51 7.09 -16.66
N SER A 471 -30.62 7.04 -17.65
CA SER A 471 -29.96 5.79 -18.07
C SER A 471 -28.95 5.26 -17.05
N MET A 472 -28.36 6.13 -16.22
CA MET A 472 -27.45 5.72 -15.15
C MET A 472 -28.20 5.15 -13.96
N GLU A 473 -29.30 5.80 -13.56
CA GLU A 473 -30.17 5.34 -12.48
C GLU A 473 -30.69 3.92 -12.75
N SER A 474 -31.12 3.63 -13.98
CA SER A 474 -31.59 2.29 -14.35
C SER A 474 -30.49 1.21 -14.27
N VAL A 475 -29.22 1.57 -14.50
CA VAL A 475 -28.07 0.66 -14.33
C VAL A 475 -27.78 0.41 -12.85
N LEU A 476 -27.80 1.46 -12.03
CA LEU A 476 -27.55 1.35 -10.59
C LEU A 476 -28.63 0.55 -9.85
N LEU A 477 -29.87 0.59 -10.33
CA LEU A 477 -30.99 -0.16 -9.77
C LEU A 477 -30.99 -1.65 -10.17
N GLN A 478 -30.06 -2.11 -11.01
CA GLN A 478 -29.98 -3.53 -11.37
C GLN A 478 -29.63 -4.40 -10.15
N PRO A 479 -30.29 -5.55 -9.95
CA PRO A 479 -30.06 -6.41 -8.77
C PRO A 479 -28.59 -6.85 -8.56
N HIS A 480 -27.88 -7.04 -9.68
CA HIS A 480 -26.51 -7.53 -9.71
C HIS A 480 -25.45 -6.43 -9.83
N PHE A 481 -25.84 -5.15 -9.80
CA PHE A 481 -24.89 -4.03 -9.83
C PHE A 481 -23.81 -4.21 -8.74
N GLY A 482 -22.56 -4.12 -9.15
CA GLY A 482 -21.37 -4.25 -8.30
C GLY A 482 -20.60 -2.96 -8.10
N GLY A 483 -20.72 -2.03 -9.04
CA GLY A 483 -20.00 -0.77 -9.05
C GLY A 483 -19.78 -0.24 -10.46
N ALA A 484 -19.31 1.00 -10.57
CA ALA A 484 -19.03 1.62 -11.86
C ALA A 484 -17.89 2.62 -11.78
N TYR A 485 -17.09 2.70 -12.84
CA TYR A 485 -16.26 3.86 -13.14
C TYR A 485 -17.01 4.78 -14.10
N VAL A 486 -16.96 6.09 -13.87
CA VAL A 486 -17.77 7.11 -14.53
C VAL A 486 -16.87 8.20 -15.12
N ASN A 487 -16.84 8.30 -16.45
CA ASN A 487 -16.03 9.30 -17.16
C ASN A 487 -16.78 9.91 -18.37
N PRO A 488 -17.02 11.23 -18.41
CA PRO A 488 -16.64 12.23 -17.40
C PRO A 488 -17.29 11.98 -16.03
N PRO A 489 -16.79 12.52 -14.92
CA PRO A 489 -17.43 12.37 -13.62
C PRO A 489 -18.86 12.96 -13.58
N VAL A 490 -19.62 12.62 -12.54
CA VAL A 490 -20.95 13.19 -12.24
C VAL A 490 -20.88 14.12 -11.02
N PRO A 491 -21.78 15.10 -10.89
CA PRO A 491 -21.89 15.90 -9.67
C PRO A 491 -22.14 15.03 -8.44
N SER A 492 -21.53 15.36 -7.31
CA SER A 492 -21.77 14.69 -6.01
C SER A 492 -23.21 14.83 -5.51
N THR A 493 -23.97 15.81 -6.01
CA THR A 493 -25.39 16.04 -5.71
C THR A 493 -26.35 15.16 -6.52
N THR A 494 -25.82 14.19 -7.26
CA THR A 494 -26.62 13.27 -8.09
C THR A 494 -27.51 12.39 -7.19
N GLY A 495 -28.83 12.63 -7.22
CA GLY A 495 -29.78 12.06 -6.25
C GLY A 495 -29.96 10.54 -6.25
N PHE A 496 -29.53 9.84 -7.32
CA PHE A 496 -29.57 8.37 -7.38
C PHE A 496 -28.30 7.69 -6.86
N ILE A 497 -27.28 8.46 -6.45
CA ILE A 497 -26.11 7.93 -5.74
C ILE A 497 -26.40 8.02 -4.24
N PRO A 498 -26.59 6.88 -3.55
CA PRO A 498 -27.22 6.86 -2.23
C PRO A 498 -26.34 7.42 -1.10
N ALA A 499 -25.02 7.36 -1.24
CA ALA A 499 -24.06 8.00 -0.34
C ALA A 499 -22.83 8.47 -1.12
N VAL A 500 -22.12 9.47 -0.61
CA VAL A 500 -20.91 10.02 -1.24
C VAL A 500 -19.86 10.24 -0.17
N SER A 501 -18.61 9.86 -0.45
CA SER A 501 -17.49 10.04 0.47
C SER A 501 -17.22 11.51 0.75
N ASP A 502 -16.58 11.81 1.89
CA ASP A 502 -16.22 13.18 2.24
C ASP A 502 -15.30 13.83 1.19
N ALA A 503 -14.40 13.04 0.59
CA ALA A 503 -13.56 13.50 -0.50
C ALA A 503 -14.37 13.87 -1.74
N ALA A 504 -15.22 12.97 -2.23
CA ALA A 504 -16.05 13.23 -3.41
C ALA A 504 -17.06 14.37 -3.19
N ARG A 505 -17.57 14.52 -1.95
CA ARG A 505 -18.44 15.64 -1.56
C ARG A 505 -17.70 16.97 -1.58
N ALA A 506 -16.48 17.03 -1.05
CA ALA A 506 -15.65 18.23 -1.06
C ALA A 506 -15.21 18.61 -2.49
N ILE A 507 -14.81 17.62 -3.30
CA ILE A 507 -14.44 17.79 -4.71
C ILE A 507 -15.65 18.23 -5.56
N GLY A 508 -16.85 17.83 -5.14
CA GLY A 508 -18.10 18.09 -5.85
C GLY A 508 -18.37 17.11 -7.00
N LEU A 509 -17.49 16.12 -7.21
CA LEU A 509 -17.53 15.19 -8.34
C LEU A 509 -17.30 13.74 -7.89
N VAL A 510 -18.07 12.82 -8.46
CA VAL A 510 -17.94 11.36 -8.31
C VAL A 510 -17.49 10.78 -9.66
N ASP A 511 -16.39 10.03 -9.65
CA ASP A 511 -15.86 9.29 -10.81
C ASP A 511 -15.95 7.77 -10.62
N THR A 512 -16.24 7.30 -9.40
CA THR A 512 -16.26 5.87 -9.07
C THR A 512 -17.42 5.62 -8.13
N ILE A 513 -18.22 4.59 -8.39
CA ILE A 513 -19.31 4.14 -7.54
C ILE A 513 -18.93 2.75 -7.07
N ALA A 514 -18.60 2.62 -5.80
CA ALA A 514 -18.11 1.39 -5.20
C ALA A 514 -19.10 0.82 -4.19
N MET A 515 -18.99 -0.47 -3.91
CA MET A 515 -19.74 -1.09 -2.83
C MET A 515 -19.11 -0.70 -1.49
N THR A 516 -19.93 -0.35 -0.49
CA THR A 516 -19.43 -0.02 0.84
C THR A 516 -18.79 -1.27 1.48
N PRO A 517 -17.55 -1.21 2.01
CA PRO A 517 -16.92 -2.34 2.68
C PRO A 517 -17.67 -2.74 3.96
N GLY A 518 -17.95 -4.03 4.14
CA GLY A 518 -18.54 -4.60 5.37
C GLY A 518 -19.87 -5.32 5.16
N GLU A 519 -20.40 -5.94 6.22
CA GLU A 519 -21.75 -6.49 6.22
C GLU A 519 -22.76 -5.35 6.08
N ALA A 520 -23.79 -5.55 5.25
CA ALA A 520 -24.85 -4.57 5.04
C ALA A 520 -25.59 -4.32 6.37
N VAL A 521 -25.15 -3.30 7.13
CA VAL A 521 -25.85 -2.89 8.34
C VAL A 521 -27.19 -2.29 7.92
N PRO A 522 -28.32 -2.69 8.53
CA PRO A 522 -29.62 -2.11 8.21
C PRO A 522 -29.59 -0.58 8.33
N GLY A 523 -29.90 0.12 7.23
CA GLY A 523 -29.87 1.59 7.16
C GLY A 523 -28.58 2.20 6.58
N THR A 524 -27.56 1.40 6.27
CA THR A 524 -26.38 1.88 5.52
C THR A 524 -26.57 1.74 4.01
N SER A 525 -26.12 2.74 3.26
CA SER A 525 -26.14 2.68 1.81
C SER A 525 -25.20 1.59 1.30
N ARG A 526 -25.72 0.70 0.44
CA ARG A 526 -24.95 -0.38 -0.20
C ARG A 526 -23.83 0.13 -1.13
N PHE A 527 -23.98 1.34 -1.66
CA PHE A 527 -23.02 1.95 -2.58
C PHE A 527 -22.60 3.33 -2.11
N ILE A 528 -21.36 3.70 -2.43
CA ILE A 528 -20.78 5.00 -2.14
C ILE A 528 -20.15 5.59 -3.40
N GLY A 529 -20.46 6.86 -3.66
CA GLY A 529 -19.81 7.68 -4.67
C GLY A 529 -18.46 8.15 -4.14
N GLU A 530 -17.42 7.83 -4.88
CA GLU A 530 -16.03 8.12 -4.61
C GLU A 530 -15.39 8.92 -5.74
N ASN A 531 -14.21 9.47 -5.44
CA ASN A 531 -13.37 10.11 -6.43
C ASN A 531 -11.98 9.44 -6.39
N ALA A 532 -11.64 8.65 -7.40
CA ALA A 532 -10.36 7.96 -7.53
C ALA A 532 -9.28 8.92 -8.07
N ALA A 533 -9.66 9.92 -8.85
CA ALA A 533 -8.71 10.84 -9.49
C ALA A 533 -7.83 11.60 -8.48
N TRP A 534 -8.37 12.09 -7.35
CA TRP A 534 -7.54 12.77 -6.35
C TRP A 534 -6.54 11.83 -5.67
N LYS A 535 -6.90 10.54 -5.48
CA LYS A 535 -5.98 9.52 -4.95
C LYS A 535 -4.85 9.26 -5.95
N GLY A 536 -5.18 9.18 -7.23
CA GLY A 536 -4.20 9.05 -8.32
C GLY A 536 -3.24 10.24 -8.39
N ILE A 537 -3.76 11.47 -8.32
CA ILE A 537 -2.95 12.69 -8.27
C ILE A 537 -2.03 12.69 -7.05
N ARG A 538 -2.57 12.38 -5.87
CA ARG A 538 -1.79 12.32 -4.62
C ARG A 538 -0.66 11.30 -4.73
N ALA A 539 -0.94 10.08 -5.20
CA ALA A 539 0.06 9.02 -5.37
C ALA A 539 1.19 9.43 -6.35
N THR A 540 0.84 10.09 -7.46
CA THR A 540 1.83 10.65 -8.40
C THR A 540 2.71 11.71 -7.74
N LEU A 541 2.12 12.65 -7.01
CA LEU A 541 2.86 13.70 -6.31
C LEU A 541 3.82 13.11 -5.26
N THR A 542 3.37 12.12 -4.48
CA THR A 542 4.19 11.51 -3.43
C THR A 542 5.16 10.42 -3.90
N ARG A 543 5.30 10.23 -5.22
CA ARG A 543 6.15 9.17 -5.77
C ARG A 543 7.64 9.42 -5.49
N GLU A 544 8.09 10.67 -5.61
CA GLU A 544 9.49 11.03 -5.38
C GLU A 544 9.71 12.09 -4.28
N TYR A 545 8.63 12.58 -3.67
CA TYR A 545 8.67 13.52 -2.56
C TYR A 545 7.79 13.00 -1.43
N VAL A 546 8.20 13.23 -0.19
CA VAL A 546 7.36 12.84 0.96
C VAL A 546 6.22 13.85 1.14
N PRO A 547 5.11 13.47 1.80
CA PRO A 547 4.00 14.39 2.05
C PRO A 547 4.39 15.71 2.71
N SER A 548 5.33 15.70 3.66
CA SER A 548 5.78 16.93 4.34
C SER A 548 6.49 17.92 3.42
N ALA A 549 7.01 17.50 2.26
CA ALA A 549 7.66 18.40 1.30
C ALA A 549 6.72 19.46 0.73
N TYR A 550 5.41 19.19 0.79
CA TYR A 550 4.34 20.08 0.34
C TYR A 550 3.84 21.03 1.44
N ARG A 551 4.07 20.70 2.71
CA ARG A 551 3.43 21.39 3.85
C ARG A 551 3.69 22.89 3.83
N SER A 552 2.62 23.68 3.91
CA SER A 552 2.67 25.15 4.01
C SER A 552 3.38 25.85 2.83
N ARG A 553 3.62 25.17 1.70
CA ARG A 553 4.21 25.76 0.51
C ARG A 553 3.16 26.27 -0.46
N ALA A 554 3.52 27.24 -1.30
CA ALA A 554 2.63 27.75 -2.34
C ALA A 554 2.51 26.77 -3.51
N ALA A 555 1.33 26.69 -4.11
CA ALA A 555 1.07 25.98 -5.36
C ALA A 555 0.35 26.88 -6.36
N ILE A 556 0.49 26.61 -7.66
CA ILE A 556 -0.26 27.30 -8.73
C ILE A 556 -1.05 26.25 -9.52
N ILE A 557 -2.33 26.50 -9.77
CA ILE A 557 -3.19 25.65 -10.61
C ILE A 557 -3.75 26.47 -11.77
N LEU A 558 -3.56 25.99 -12.99
CA LEU A 558 -4.14 26.54 -14.20
C LEU A 558 -5.30 25.64 -14.65
N ALA A 559 -6.50 26.19 -14.78
CA ALA A 559 -7.67 25.43 -15.22
C ALA A 559 -8.70 26.32 -15.92
N GLY A 560 -9.58 25.70 -16.72
CA GLY A 560 -10.71 26.40 -17.34
C GLY A 560 -11.85 26.68 -16.37
N SER A 561 -12.02 25.82 -15.35
CA SER A 561 -13.07 25.93 -14.33
C SER A 561 -12.60 25.35 -12.99
N GLU A 562 -13.36 25.62 -11.92
CA GLU A 562 -13.11 24.99 -10.60
C GLU A 562 -13.29 23.46 -10.66
N ALA A 563 -14.23 22.97 -11.46
CA ALA A 563 -14.50 21.54 -11.61
C ALA A 563 -13.31 20.77 -12.20
N ASP A 564 -12.61 21.36 -13.17
CA ASP A 564 -11.40 20.75 -13.78
C ASP A 564 -10.24 20.67 -12.78
N ALA A 565 -10.21 21.55 -11.78
CA ALA A 565 -9.14 21.66 -10.79
C ALA A 565 -9.46 20.97 -9.46
N SER A 566 -10.72 20.60 -9.17
CA SER A 566 -11.16 20.26 -7.82
C SER A 566 -10.47 19.02 -7.24
N ALA A 567 -10.24 17.98 -8.04
CA ALA A 567 -9.49 16.79 -7.61
C ALA A 567 -8.03 17.13 -7.27
N ALA A 568 -7.38 18.00 -8.06
CA ALA A 568 -6.01 18.45 -7.80
C ALA A 568 -5.91 19.33 -6.55
N ILE A 569 -6.90 20.22 -6.34
CA ILE A 569 -6.99 21.05 -5.13
C ILE A 569 -7.11 20.14 -3.90
N PHE A 570 -8.02 19.16 -3.93
CA PHE A 570 -8.20 18.23 -2.81
C PHE A 570 -6.94 17.40 -2.54
N ALA A 571 -6.30 16.87 -3.59
CA ALA A 571 -5.05 16.11 -3.46
C ALA A 571 -3.94 16.95 -2.80
N LEU A 572 -3.73 18.19 -3.24
CA LEU A 572 -2.72 19.08 -2.64
C LEU A 572 -3.07 19.46 -1.20
N ARG A 573 -4.35 19.67 -0.88
CA ARG A 573 -4.82 19.92 0.49
C ARG A 573 -4.58 18.73 1.42
N SER A 574 -4.75 17.50 0.92
CA SER A 574 -4.42 16.29 1.68
C SER A 574 -2.93 16.17 2.02
N LEU A 575 -2.06 16.89 1.29
CA LEU A 575 -0.62 17.02 1.53
C LEU A 575 -0.29 18.28 2.37
N ALA A 576 -1.30 18.91 2.98
CA ALA A 576 -1.17 20.12 3.78
C ALA A 576 -0.49 21.32 3.05
N ILE A 577 -0.68 21.43 1.74
CA ILE A 577 -0.21 22.59 0.95
C ILE A 577 -0.74 23.91 1.55
N GLY A 578 0.05 24.97 1.43
CA GLY A 578 -0.32 26.32 1.86
C GLY A 578 -1.30 27.01 0.90
N THR A 579 -1.00 28.25 0.52
CA THR A 579 -1.82 29.01 -0.42
C THR A 579 -1.80 28.38 -1.81
N ILE A 580 -2.98 28.19 -2.41
CA ILE A 580 -3.12 27.71 -3.79
C ILE A 580 -3.54 28.89 -4.66
N TYR A 581 -2.68 29.29 -5.60
CA TYR A 581 -2.97 30.34 -6.55
C TYR A 581 -3.67 29.77 -7.79
N THR A 582 -4.76 30.38 -8.24
CA THR A 582 -5.54 29.89 -9.38
C THR A 582 -5.40 30.80 -10.60
N VAL A 583 -5.32 30.19 -11.78
CA VAL A 583 -5.27 30.89 -13.08
C VAL A 583 -6.39 30.37 -13.95
N GLY A 584 -7.24 31.28 -14.43
CA GLY A 584 -8.36 30.97 -15.33
C GLY A 584 -9.71 30.78 -14.65
N PHE A 585 -9.76 30.62 -13.32
CA PHE A 585 -11.01 30.48 -12.57
C PHE A 585 -10.93 31.09 -11.15
N LYS A 586 -12.10 31.34 -10.57
CA LYS A 586 -12.29 31.67 -9.15
C LYS A 586 -13.09 30.55 -8.50
N ALA A 587 -12.68 30.10 -7.32
CA ALA A 587 -13.40 29.08 -6.58
C ALA A 587 -14.50 29.70 -5.70
N ASN A 588 -15.68 29.08 -5.71
CA ASN A 588 -16.83 29.53 -4.90
C ASN A 588 -17.42 28.40 -4.03
N GLY A 589 -16.81 27.21 -4.03
CA GLY A 589 -17.30 26.03 -3.32
C GLY A 589 -16.59 25.73 -1.98
N PRO A 590 -16.78 24.50 -1.44
CA PRO A 590 -16.14 24.05 -0.19
C PRO A 590 -14.61 24.11 -0.23
N LEU A 591 -14.02 24.05 -1.43
CA LEU A 591 -12.58 24.13 -1.64
C LEU A 591 -12.05 25.56 -1.81
N ALA A 592 -12.90 26.59 -1.75
CA ALA A 592 -12.47 27.98 -1.99
C ALA A 592 -11.56 28.55 -0.90
N ALA A 593 -11.59 28.00 0.32
CA ALA A 593 -10.76 28.47 1.42
C ALA A 593 -9.26 28.35 1.08
N GLY A 594 -8.53 29.47 1.21
CA GLY A 594 -7.10 29.56 0.94
C GLY A 594 -6.71 29.48 -0.55
N LEU A 595 -7.67 29.69 -1.46
CA LEU A 595 -7.40 29.87 -2.89
C LEU A 595 -7.32 31.36 -3.23
N GLU A 596 -6.29 31.74 -3.98
CA GLU A 596 -6.05 33.13 -4.40
C GLU A 596 -6.00 33.25 -5.92
N PRO A 597 -7.03 33.83 -6.57
CA PRO A 597 -7.03 33.97 -8.02
C PRO A 597 -6.02 35.03 -8.48
N PHE A 598 -5.22 34.69 -9.49
CA PHE A 598 -4.40 35.68 -10.19
C PHE A 598 -5.29 36.57 -11.06
N THR A 599 -5.41 37.83 -10.64
CA THR A 599 -6.17 38.86 -11.36
C THR A 599 -5.31 39.68 -12.31
N SER A 600 -3.98 39.62 -12.19
CA SER A 600 -3.05 40.33 -13.06
C SER A 600 -1.67 39.67 -13.10
N ILE A 601 -0.81 40.09 -14.04
CA ILE A 601 0.59 39.64 -14.11
C ILE A 601 1.40 40.03 -12.87
N GLN A 602 1.00 41.10 -12.17
CA GLN A 602 1.62 41.50 -10.91
C GLN A 602 1.31 40.50 -9.79
N SER A 603 0.18 39.80 -9.85
CA SER A 603 -0.14 38.73 -8.89
C SER A 603 0.85 37.57 -8.99
N VAL A 604 1.36 37.27 -10.19
CA VAL A 604 2.41 36.25 -10.39
C VAL A 604 3.68 36.66 -9.63
N GLN A 605 4.09 37.93 -9.70
CA GLN A 605 5.31 38.41 -9.02
C GLN A 605 5.22 38.36 -7.48
N ARG A 606 4.02 38.23 -6.90
CA ARG A 606 3.81 38.12 -5.44
C ARG A 606 4.11 36.72 -4.91
N VAL A 607 4.07 35.70 -5.76
CA VAL A 607 4.43 34.34 -5.35
C VAL A 607 5.94 34.24 -5.47
N GLU A 608 6.64 34.25 -4.33
CA GLU A 608 8.11 34.23 -4.35
C GLU A 608 8.64 32.97 -5.04
N GLN A 609 8.21 31.77 -4.59
CA GLN A 609 8.51 30.50 -5.26
C GLN A 609 7.43 29.43 -4.96
N PRO A 610 6.65 28.98 -5.96
CA PRO A 610 5.74 27.84 -5.79
C PRO A 610 6.52 26.53 -5.75
N PHE A 611 6.08 25.58 -4.93
CA PHE A 611 6.58 24.21 -4.94
C PHE A 611 5.97 23.39 -6.06
N VAL A 612 4.68 23.59 -6.31
CA VAL A 612 3.91 22.79 -7.29
C VAL A 612 3.26 23.71 -8.31
N ILE A 613 3.32 23.33 -9.58
CA ILE A 613 2.47 23.88 -10.64
C ILE A 613 1.64 22.73 -11.22
N VAL A 614 0.32 22.89 -11.26
CA VAL A 614 -0.61 21.94 -11.89
C VAL A 614 -1.25 22.58 -13.11
N SER A 615 -1.18 21.93 -14.26
CA SER A 615 -1.94 22.29 -15.47
C SER A 615 -3.12 21.34 -15.64
N ALA A 616 -4.34 21.81 -15.37
CA ALA A 616 -5.61 21.16 -15.70
C ALA A 616 -6.29 21.88 -16.87
N LEU A 617 -5.49 22.29 -17.86
CA LEU A 617 -5.97 22.97 -19.07
C LEU A 617 -6.37 21.94 -20.15
N PRO A 618 -7.29 22.29 -21.04
CA PRO A 618 -7.58 21.46 -22.21
C PRO A 618 -6.41 21.49 -23.21
N PRO A 619 -6.28 20.49 -24.12
CA PRO A 619 -5.17 20.35 -25.04
C PRO A 619 -4.80 21.60 -25.84
N GLU A 620 -5.79 22.36 -26.29
CA GLU A 620 -5.62 23.56 -27.10
C GLU A 620 -4.96 24.71 -26.33
N LYS A 621 -5.03 24.66 -25.00
CA LYS A 621 -4.48 25.69 -24.08
C LYS A 621 -3.26 25.20 -23.29
N SER A 622 -2.82 23.96 -23.47
CA SER A 622 -1.71 23.34 -22.73
C SER A 622 -0.41 24.16 -22.76
N LEU A 623 -0.14 24.90 -23.84
CA LEU A 623 1.05 25.74 -23.98
C LEU A 623 1.09 26.95 -23.03
N LEU A 624 -0.06 27.38 -22.48
CA LEU A 624 -0.15 28.58 -21.65
C LEU A 624 0.63 28.45 -20.33
N VAL A 625 0.98 27.23 -19.91
CA VAL A 625 1.76 27.00 -18.69
C VAL A 625 3.26 27.27 -18.87
N GLN A 626 3.79 27.18 -20.09
CA GLN A 626 5.24 27.26 -20.34
C GLN A 626 5.90 28.55 -19.85
N PRO A 627 5.32 29.75 -20.02
CA PRO A 627 5.91 30.98 -19.49
C PRO A 627 6.10 30.95 -17.96
N LEU A 628 5.14 30.36 -17.23
CA LEU A 628 5.25 30.22 -15.77
C LEU A 628 6.34 29.23 -15.38
N LEU A 629 6.43 28.09 -16.08
CA LEU A 629 7.48 27.09 -15.84
C LEU A 629 8.89 27.69 -16.02
N ARG A 630 9.08 28.50 -17.06
CA ARG A 630 10.36 29.20 -17.31
C ARG A 630 10.62 30.29 -16.27
N HIS A 631 9.59 31.06 -15.90
CA HIS A 631 9.72 32.14 -14.92
C HIS A 631 10.18 31.63 -13.54
N TYR A 632 9.64 30.50 -13.10
CA TYR A 632 9.96 29.87 -11.82
C TYR A 632 11.01 28.75 -11.94
N GLY A 633 11.66 28.61 -13.10
CA GLY A 633 12.74 27.65 -13.30
C GLY A 633 14.04 28.06 -12.60
N VAL A 634 15.08 27.24 -12.73
CA VAL A 634 16.39 27.43 -12.07
C VAL A 634 17.07 28.79 -12.39
N ASN A 635 16.75 29.38 -13.55
CA ASN A 635 17.30 30.66 -13.99
C ASN A 635 16.52 31.90 -13.49
N GLY A 636 15.36 31.71 -12.86
CA GLY A 636 14.50 32.79 -12.38
C GLY A 636 14.61 32.98 -10.88
N ARG A 637 15.43 33.95 -10.44
CA ARG A 637 15.74 34.29 -9.03
C ARG A 637 16.38 33.12 -8.26
N SER A 638 17.60 33.36 -7.77
CA SER A 638 18.37 32.44 -6.93
C SER A 638 17.47 31.87 -5.84
N SER A 639 17.07 30.60 -5.96
CA SER A 639 16.46 29.90 -4.83
C SER A 639 17.45 29.97 -3.66
N PRO A 640 16.99 30.19 -2.41
CA PRO A 640 17.82 29.85 -1.27
C PRO A 640 18.34 28.43 -1.53
N ARG A 641 19.64 28.19 -1.28
CA ARG A 641 20.38 26.94 -1.59
C ARG A 641 19.69 25.63 -1.15
N SER A 642 18.59 25.74 -0.45
CA SER A 642 18.07 24.80 0.51
C SER A 642 16.75 24.12 0.09
N THR A 643 16.03 24.57 -0.95
CA THR A 643 14.77 23.90 -1.39
C THR A 643 14.63 23.81 -2.92
N ARG A 644 15.58 23.15 -3.59
CA ARG A 644 15.59 23.02 -5.07
C ARG A 644 14.45 22.15 -5.65
N GLY A 645 13.86 21.27 -4.84
CA GLY A 645 12.74 20.44 -5.28
C GLY A 645 11.54 21.29 -5.72
N LYS A 646 11.04 21.06 -6.94
CA LYS A 646 9.81 21.64 -7.51
C LYS A 646 9.12 20.60 -8.38
N VAL A 647 7.79 20.60 -8.37
CA VAL A 647 6.95 19.61 -9.05
C VAL A 647 6.03 20.27 -10.08
N TYR A 648 6.07 19.79 -11.31
CA TYR A 648 5.09 20.13 -12.35
C TYR A 648 4.21 18.91 -12.62
N LEU A 649 2.89 19.10 -12.54
CA LEU A 649 1.91 18.07 -12.83
C LEU A 649 1.05 18.51 -14.00
N ASP A 650 1.06 17.72 -15.07
CA ASP A 650 0.30 17.98 -16.29
C ASP A 650 -0.90 17.03 -16.37
N LEU A 651 -2.10 17.53 -16.14
CA LEU A 651 -3.36 16.77 -16.19
C LEU A 651 -4.04 16.86 -17.56
N THR A 652 -3.44 17.55 -18.53
CA THR A 652 -4.00 17.66 -19.88
C THR A 652 -3.89 16.31 -20.61
N SER A 653 -5.02 15.66 -20.87
CA SER A 653 -5.13 14.46 -21.71
C SER A 653 -5.54 14.79 -23.15
N GLY A 654 -5.02 14.04 -24.10
CA GLY A 654 -5.35 14.11 -25.53
C GLY A 654 -4.30 14.80 -26.41
N PRO A 655 -4.51 14.79 -27.74
CA PRO A 655 -3.56 15.33 -28.71
C PRO A 655 -3.35 16.83 -28.54
N ARG A 656 -2.10 17.26 -28.37
CA ARG A 656 -1.73 18.66 -28.08
C ARG A 656 -0.52 19.11 -28.88
N LYS A 657 -0.36 20.43 -28.99
CA LYS A 657 0.82 21.05 -29.62
C LYS A 657 1.87 21.36 -28.57
N GLY A 658 3.12 20.99 -28.85
CA GLY A 658 4.28 21.21 -27.99
C GLY A 658 4.35 20.29 -26.77
N ASP A 659 5.38 20.50 -25.96
CA ASP A 659 5.71 19.60 -24.85
C ASP A 659 6.00 20.39 -23.56
N PRO A 660 4.96 20.70 -22.76
CA PRO A 660 5.14 21.34 -21.46
C PRO A 660 6.01 20.53 -20.49
N LEU A 661 6.02 19.19 -20.59
CA LEU A 661 6.82 18.32 -19.72
C LEU A 661 8.31 18.52 -20.00
N ALA A 662 8.74 18.51 -21.27
CA ALA A 662 10.13 18.80 -21.63
C ALA A 662 10.56 20.22 -21.24
N VAL A 663 9.66 21.20 -21.34
CA VAL A 663 9.93 22.57 -20.87
C VAL A 663 10.08 22.63 -19.35
N ALA A 664 9.25 21.90 -18.61
CA ALA A 664 9.37 21.81 -17.16
C ALA A 664 10.70 21.15 -16.75
N THR A 665 11.04 20.00 -17.34
CA THR A 665 12.29 19.29 -17.04
C THR A 665 13.52 20.13 -17.35
N SER A 666 13.56 20.80 -18.51
CA SER A 666 14.66 21.71 -18.86
C SER A 666 14.74 22.96 -17.96
N ALA A 667 13.63 23.36 -17.34
CA ALA A 667 13.58 24.42 -16.34
C ALA A 667 13.87 23.93 -14.91
N GLY A 668 14.20 22.64 -14.72
CA GLY A 668 14.59 22.03 -13.44
C GLY A 668 13.43 21.54 -12.57
N TRP A 669 12.24 21.34 -13.16
CA TRP A 669 11.10 20.76 -12.47
C TRP A 669 11.15 19.24 -12.52
N THR A 670 10.68 18.57 -11.46
CA THR A 670 10.24 17.18 -11.55
C THR A 670 8.87 17.16 -12.21
N ALA A 671 8.78 16.63 -13.43
CA ALA A 671 7.58 16.71 -14.26
C ALA A 671 6.86 15.36 -14.35
N TYR A 672 5.56 15.36 -14.05
CA TYR A 672 4.68 14.19 -14.18
C TYR A 672 3.59 14.45 -15.21
N GLY A 673 3.35 13.47 -16.07
CA GLY A 673 2.31 13.54 -17.09
C GLY A 673 0.98 12.95 -16.63
N VAL A 674 -0.05 13.18 -17.43
CA VAL A 674 -1.38 12.61 -17.20
C VAL A 674 -1.36 11.08 -17.24
N GLU A 675 -0.40 10.48 -17.96
CA GLU A 675 -0.27 9.02 -18.02
C GLU A 675 0.02 8.41 -16.65
N ASP A 676 0.88 9.04 -15.85
CA ASP A 676 1.21 8.57 -14.49
C ASP A 676 -0.01 8.71 -13.58
N VAL A 677 -0.74 9.82 -13.68
CA VAL A 677 -1.97 10.06 -12.91
C VAL A 677 -3.06 9.07 -13.30
N SER A 678 -3.26 8.80 -14.58
CA SER A 678 -4.25 7.85 -15.09
C SER A 678 -3.91 6.42 -14.67
N ALA A 679 -2.64 6.04 -14.69
CA ALA A 679 -2.22 4.71 -14.21
C ALA A 679 -2.52 4.55 -12.72
N TRP A 680 -2.15 5.51 -11.87
CA TRP A 680 -2.51 5.47 -10.44
C TRP A 680 -4.01 5.55 -10.21
N THR A 681 -4.75 6.37 -10.97
CA THR A 681 -6.21 6.43 -10.88
C THR A 681 -6.81 5.06 -11.21
N THR A 682 -6.26 4.34 -12.19
CA THR A 682 -6.70 2.97 -12.53
C THR A 682 -6.45 1.99 -11.37
N VAL A 683 -5.27 2.06 -10.73
CA VAL A 683 -4.96 1.27 -9.52
C VAL A 683 -6.00 1.52 -8.43
N GLU A 684 -6.30 2.78 -8.15
CA GLU A 684 -7.27 3.16 -7.12
C GLU A 684 -8.71 2.79 -7.49
N THR A 685 -9.09 2.90 -8.76
CA THR A 685 -10.40 2.44 -9.26
C THR A 685 -10.56 0.93 -9.09
N LEU A 686 -9.56 0.12 -9.43
CA LEU A 686 -9.59 -1.33 -9.19
C LEU A 686 -9.69 -1.65 -7.69
N ARG A 687 -8.92 -0.95 -6.87
CA ARG A 687 -8.97 -1.11 -5.41
C ARG A 687 -10.34 -0.77 -4.85
N LEU A 688 -10.98 0.29 -5.33
CA LEU A 688 -12.32 0.71 -4.93
C LEU A 688 -13.40 -0.27 -5.40
N LEU A 689 -13.33 -0.73 -6.65
CA LEU A 689 -14.38 -1.57 -7.24
C LEU A 689 -14.34 -3.02 -6.76
N VAL A 690 -13.15 -3.60 -6.62
CA VAL A 690 -12.99 -5.05 -6.35
C VAL A 690 -12.08 -5.37 -5.17
N GLY A 691 -11.53 -4.36 -4.48
CA GLY A 691 -10.65 -4.57 -3.33
C GLY A 691 -9.31 -5.22 -3.66
N GLN A 692 -9.02 -5.51 -4.94
CA GLN A 692 -7.77 -6.13 -5.37
C GLN A 692 -6.71 -5.07 -5.67
N ASN A 693 -5.45 -5.45 -5.48
CA ASN A 693 -4.32 -4.59 -5.77
C ASN A 693 -3.65 -5.02 -7.09
N VAL A 694 -3.43 -4.06 -7.97
CA VAL A 694 -2.69 -4.24 -9.21
C VAL A 694 -1.53 -3.23 -9.18
N PRO A 695 -0.26 -3.66 -9.28
CA PRO A 695 0.88 -2.77 -9.19
C PRO A 695 0.84 -1.64 -10.22
N PHE A 696 1.23 -0.43 -9.82
CA PHE A 696 1.32 0.72 -10.73
C PHE A 696 2.20 0.43 -11.95
N ASP A 697 3.37 -0.17 -11.74
CA ASP A 697 4.32 -0.49 -12.81
C ASP A 697 3.72 -1.54 -13.78
N PHE A 698 2.92 -2.50 -13.28
CA PHE A 698 2.12 -3.39 -14.14
C PHE A 698 1.07 -2.63 -14.95
N VAL A 699 0.30 -1.73 -14.33
CA VAL A 699 -0.69 -0.91 -15.04
C VAL A 699 0.01 -0.10 -16.14
N ARG A 700 1.12 0.57 -15.83
CA ARG A 700 1.92 1.32 -16.82
C ARG A 700 2.41 0.47 -17.98
N MET A 701 2.91 -0.73 -17.69
CA MET A 701 3.41 -1.67 -18.70
C MET A 701 2.27 -2.21 -19.58
N ALA A 702 1.19 -2.70 -18.97
CA ALA A 702 0.13 -3.45 -19.64
C ALA A 702 -0.94 -2.57 -20.31
N SER A 703 -1.08 -1.31 -19.87
CA SER A 703 -1.97 -0.34 -20.49
C SER A 703 -1.50 0.13 -21.88
N GLY A 704 -0.18 0.21 -22.09
CA GLY A 704 0.41 0.76 -23.31
C GLY A 704 0.05 2.24 -23.55
N ARG A 705 0.58 2.82 -24.64
CA ARG A 705 0.19 4.18 -25.08
C ARG A 705 -1.31 4.41 -25.38
N PRO A 706 -2.11 3.42 -25.84
CA PRO A 706 -3.51 3.66 -26.22
C PRO A 706 -4.45 4.02 -25.05
N LEU A 707 -3.98 3.87 -23.80
CA LEU A 707 -4.78 4.13 -22.62
C LEU A 707 -4.75 5.60 -22.15
N PHE A 708 -3.91 6.44 -22.78
CA PHE A 708 -3.56 7.77 -22.27
C PHE A 708 -3.82 8.92 -23.25
#